data_AF-A0A812IWX7-F1
#
_entry.id   AF-A0A812IWX7-F1
#
_cell.length_a   1.000
_cell.length_b   1.000
_cell.length_c   1.000
_cell.angle_alpha   90.00
_cell.angle_beta   90.00
_cell.angle_gamma   90.00
#
_symmetry.space_group_name_H-M   'P 1'
#
loop_
_entity.id
_entity.type
_entity.pdbx_description
1 polymer ?
#
loop_
_entity_poly.entity_id
_entity_poly.type
_entity_poly.pdbx_seq_one_letter_code
_entity_poly.pdbx_strand_id
1 'polypeptide(L)'
;MLTGALVRWSERARMLGLLSSTRLKSVYKDGKQLEFLLSNNETLWLNVDDMSAENDIWTFLLDLSRVPMESLVPAEPPQEQDPWQDGSWKRRAKEMWERKEEEPAKEPATGNWWEDKGTAKENAAANHATASTQRCWEFEKNGSCKHAEKCRFSHGNVPTAGSGGRSRGSDQTCIHYQRGTCRYGDRCFKKHEAASKDWAPPQDGDSCDTVTMLGSIFAGCLGTAAGYSASPLIDALDEPVLARTLRVGTTAAAAALAVQLCVLERAGKGSKELEKNEDKTLTFREEDGLTKLVPLIPEPKAENKQELKKYTVAEVAKHNSRESIWVIIDGRVYDLTRYVDKHPGGHLMIENMAGKDCTDAFANYHTARVYKHMLPPMLIGEATDVEVPPHVQDFRAIRQELLRRGLFETDMRFYAKMAAWLVSLFLLSLYLSLGCASGKAHLAGAAVMGLFWQQLAGIGHDQGHSGITHKFHVDHQICSMLVCFMGISVCWWKRNHNTHHIVCNSIEHDPDIQHMPALAVTPEIFKKPFWSTYYNELKAMDRIAKFMVSYEHILFYPIMMVARFNLYAQSLIQLFAKEPLHYRKTELCAFAIYFCWIANLVLSLPSWSETFGWLLVSHAVSGLLHVQICCSHFSMETYHGHAYNGADDEWYITQLKTTMNFDTPPVLDWVHIGLQFQIEHHLFPRLPRHNLREARKLVKEVCKKHNIHYHEPGFFQANLETLQCLWRAAKAARSAKRGESGFYESCLWDGLNLNG
;
A
#
# COMPACT_ATOMS: atom_id res chain seq x y z
N MET A 1 41.88 47.34 1.49
CA MET A 1 42.57 46.10 1.92
C MET A 1 41.73 44.83 1.71
N LEU A 2 40.39 44.86 1.90
CA LEU A 2 39.45 43.77 1.54
C LEU A 2 39.59 43.23 0.10
N THR A 3 39.76 44.12 -0.88
CA THR A 3 39.92 43.74 -2.30
C THR A 3 41.27 43.11 -2.61
N GLY A 4 42.34 43.46 -1.89
CA GLY A 4 43.69 42.96 -2.18
C GLY A 4 43.99 41.54 -1.67
N ALA A 5 43.26 41.06 -0.66
CA ALA A 5 43.39 39.71 -0.11
C ALA A 5 42.52 38.71 -0.89
N LEU A 6 41.27 39.08 -1.20
CA LEU A 6 40.37 38.28 -2.04
C LEU A 6 40.89 38.13 -3.46
N VAL A 7 41.48 39.18 -4.05
CA VAL A 7 42.09 39.10 -5.39
C VAL A 7 43.30 38.16 -5.38
N ARG A 8 44.20 38.25 -4.39
CA ARG A 8 45.38 37.37 -4.28
C ARG A 8 45.02 35.90 -4.01
N TRP A 9 43.97 35.64 -3.24
CA TRP A 9 43.45 34.29 -3.03
C TRP A 9 42.77 33.75 -4.29
N SER A 10 41.97 34.56 -4.99
CA SER A 10 41.34 34.17 -6.26
C SER A 10 42.36 33.92 -7.38
N GLU A 11 43.45 34.69 -7.44
CA GLU A 11 44.51 34.53 -8.45
C GLU A 11 45.36 33.28 -8.17
N ARG A 12 45.69 32.99 -6.90
CA ARG A 12 46.38 31.74 -6.53
C ARG A 12 45.52 30.50 -6.76
N ALA A 13 44.22 30.56 -6.46
CA ALA A 13 43.30 29.46 -6.71
C ALA A 13 42.98 29.27 -8.21
N ARG A 14 43.04 30.32 -9.03
CA ARG A 14 42.99 30.23 -10.51
C ARG A 14 44.26 29.65 -11.12
N MET A 15 45.44 30.01 -10.61
CA MET A 15 46.71 29.41 -11.07
C MET A 15 46.81 27.90 -10.77
N LEU A 16 46.05 27.40 -9.79
CA LEU A 16 45.97 25.97 -9.43
C LEU A 16 44.74 25.26 -10.02
N GLY A 17 43.93 25.92 -10.86
CA GLY A 17 42.76 25.30 -11.52
C GLY A 17 41.57 24.98 -10.61
N LEU A 18 41.56 25.44 -9.36
CA LEU A 18 40.63 25.03 -8.31
C LEU A 18 39.34 25.88 -8.20
N LEU A 19 39.21 26.97 -8.95
CA LEU A 19 38.00 27.80 -8.92
C LEU A 19 37.37 27.96 -10.30
N SER A 20 36.43 27.06 -10.58
CA SER A 20 35.19 27.45 -11.29
C SER A 20 33.91 27.25 -10.47
N SER A 21 33.91 26.46 -9.37
CA SER A 21 32.73 26.29 -8.51
C SER A 21 33.00 25.44 -7.25
N THR A 22 33.80 25.91 -6.29
CA THR A 22 33.93 25.22 -5.00
C THR A 22 32.81 25.63 -4.04
N ARG A 23 32.04 24.67 -3.50
CA ARG A 23 30.94 24.92 -2.54
C ARG A 23 31.21 24.17 -1.24
N LEU A 24 31.03 24.83 -0.09
CA LEU A 24 30.97 24.14 1.20
C LEU A 24 29.72 23.24 1.19
N LYS A 25 29.90 21.94 1.40
CA LYS A 25 28.84 20.95 1.30
C LYS A 25 28.23 20.65 2.66
N SER A 26 29.05 20.59 3.72
CA SER A 26 28.62 20.15 5.05
C SER A 26 29.69 20.45 6.10
N VAL A 27 29.24 20.59 7.35
CA VAL A 27 30.07 20.83 8.54
C VAL A 27 29.79 19.70 9.53
N TYR A 28 30.83 19.02 10.00
CA TYR A 28 30.71 17.84 10.85
C TYR A 28 31.39 18.04 12.22
N LYS A 29 30.96 17.24 13.22
CA LYS A 29 31.50 17.19 14.59
C LYS A 29 31.70 18.58 15.22
N ASP A 30 30.60 19.29 15.49
CA ASP A 30 30.59 20.58 16.20
C ASP A 30 31.52 21.66 15.57
N GLY A 31 31.62 21.70 14.24
CA GLY A 31 32.43 22.70 13.54
C GLY A 31 33.90 22.36 13.34
N LYS A 32 34.33 21.15 13.72
CA LYS A 32 35.75 20.74 13.69
C LYS A 32 36.19 20.10 12.38
N GLN A 33 35.27 19.80 11.48
CA GLN A 33 35.61 19.22 10.18
C GLN A 33 34.73 19.79 9.07
N LEU A 34 35.35 20.26 7.98
CA LEU A 34 34.67 20.92 6.86
C LEU A 34 34.80 20.08 5.57
N GLU A 35 33.67 19.89 4.88
CA GLU A 35 33.60 19.22 3.58
C GLU A 35 33.39 20.24 2.45
N PHE A 36 34.31 20.30 1.49
CA PHE A 36 34.19 21.13 0.30
C PHE A 36 34.04 20.27 -0.95
N LEU A 37 33.08 20.63 -1.80
CA LEU A 37 32.93 20.05 -3.13
C LEU A 37 33.62 20.94 -4.16
N LEU A 38 34.64 20.42 -4.83
CA LEU A 38 35.41 21.13 -5.86
C LEU A 38 34.69 21.05 -7.22
N SER A 39 35.05 21.95 -8.15
CA SER A 39 34.42 22.02 -9.48
C SER A 39 34.66 20.80 -10.38
N ASN A 40 35.61 19.94 -10.02
CA ASN A 40 35.87 18.66 -10.67
C ASN A 40 35.12 17.48 -10.02
N ASN A 41 34.17 17.75 -9.11
CA ASN A 41 33.45 16.75 -8.30
C ASN A 41 34.33 15.96 -7.31
N GLU A 42 35.56 16.41 -7.03
CA GLU A 42 36.36 15.87 -5.93
C GLU A 42 35.96 16.54 -4.60
N THR A 43 36.05 15.77 -3.52
CA THR A 43 35.74 16.25 -2.17
C THR A 43 37.03 16.51 -1.40
N LEU A 44 37.17 17.72 -0.86
CA LEU A 44 38.25 18.08 0.05
C LEU A 44 37.75 18.11 1.50
N TRP A 45 38.44 17.40 2.38
CA TRP A 45 38.17 17.35 3.82
C TRP A 45 39.23 18.12 4.58
N LEU A 46 38.81 19.03 5.46
CA LEU A 46 39.70 19.79 6.33
C LEU A 46 39.36 19.50 7.79
N ASN A 47 40.33 18.97 8.55
CA ASN A 47 40.26 18.85 10.01
C ASN A 47 40.78 20.15 10.65
N VAL A 48 40.02 20.67 11.62
CA VAL A 48 40.30 21.93 12.33
C VAL A 48 40.92 21.65 13.72
N ASP A 49 41.43 20.44 13.94
CA ASP A 49 41.78 19.92 15.27
C ASP A 49 43.04 20.51 15.93
N ASP A 50 43.76 21.45 15.30
CA ASP A 50 44.91 22.16 15.90
C ASP A 50 44.62 23.63 16.30
N MET A 51 43.34 24.03 16.40
CA MET A 51 42.98 25.44 16.57
C MET A 51 42.33 25.71 17.94
N SER A 52 43.04 26.48 18.79
CA SER A 52 42.54 26.93 20.09
C SER A 52 41.31 27.82 19.93
N ALA A 53 40.27 27.54 20.71
CA ALA A 53 38.88 27.99 20.57
C ALA A 53 38.57 29.50 20.79
N GLU A 54 39.44 30.44 20.40
CA GLU A 54 39.26 31.87 20.75
C GLU A 54 39.11 32.87 19.58
N ASN A 55 39.06 32.46 18.31
CA ASN A 55 39.14 33.45 17.21
C ASN A 55 37.95 33.51 16.24
N ASP A 56 37.48 34.74 15.99
CA ASP A 56 36.47 35.15 15.00
C ASP A 56 36.85 34.74 13.55
N ILE A 57 35.83 34.57 12.70
CA ILE A 57 35.89 34.04 11.32
C ILE A 57 36.87 34.80 10.41
N TRP A 58 37.22 36.05 10.77
CA TRP A 58 38.21 36.87 10.07
C TRP A 58 39.65 36.42 10.30
N THR A 59 39.96 35.94 11.51
CA THR A 59 41.28 35.37 11.83
C THR A 59 41.42 34.00 11.17
N PHE A 60 40.34 33.22 11.10
CA PHE A 60 40.24 31.94 10.38
C PHE A 60 40.67 32.06 8.90
N LEU A 61 40.18 33.05 8.16
CA LEU A 61 40.54 33.26 6.76
C LEU A 61 41.98 33.77 6.56
N LEU A 62 42.53 34.50 7.53
CA LEU A 62 43.89 35.01 7.51
C LEU A 62 44.92 33.93 7.85
N ASP A 63 44.62 33.05 8.80
CA ASP A 63 45.49 31.96 9.19
C ASP A 63 45.54 30.84 8.14
N LEU A 64 44.42 30.55 7.47
CA LEU A 64 44.39 29.63 6.31
C LEU A 64 45.33 30.08 5.17
N SER A 65 45.56 31.40 5.03
CA SER A 65 46.46 31.95 4.00
C SER A 65 47.95 31.77 4.32
N ARG A 66 48.28 31.36 5.55
CA ARG A 66 49.64 31.23 6.08
C ARG A 66 50.09 29.77 6.25
N VAL A 67 49.19 28.79 6.09
CA VAL A 67 49.50 27.36 6.17
C VAL A 67 50.37 26.95 4.95
N PRO A 68 51.61 26.44 5.17
CA PRO A 68 52.45 25.92 4.09
C PRO A 68 51.76 24.75 3.36
N MET A 69 51.78 24.72 2.03
CA MET A 69 51.10 23.70 1.23
C MET A 69 51.53 22.27 1.59
N GLU A 70 52.75 22.08 2.08
CA GLU A 70 53.25 20.75 2.48
C GLU A 70 52.60 20.22 3.77
N SER A 71 51.88 21.06 4.51
CA SER A 71 51.20 20.70 5.77
C SER A 71 49.71 20.35 5.62
N LEU A 72 49.13 20.50 4.41
CA LEU A 72 47.76 20.08 4.13
C LEU A 72 47.74 18.60 3.76
N VAL A 73 47.58 17.73 4.76
CA VAL A 73 47.43 16.29 4.56
C VAL A 73 45.96 15.98 4.23
N PRO A 74 45.66 15.21 3.15
CA PRO A 74 44.31 14.72 2.92
C PRO A 74 43.89 13.85 4.10
N ALA A 75 42.86 14.26 4.84
CA ALA A 75 42.27 13.41 5.86
C ALA A 75 41.44 12.31 5.17
N GLU A 76 41.66 11.06 5.54
CA GLU A 76 40.74 9.98 5.18
C GLU A 76 39.34 10.28 5.74
N PRO A 77 38.26 9.92 5.01
CA PRO A 77 36.91 10.09 5.50
C PRO A 77 36.77 9.41 6.87
N PRO A 78 36.01 9.98 7.82
CA PRO A 78 35.77 9.29 9.08
C PRO A 78 35.20 7.91 8.76
N GLN A 79 35.93 6.86 9.16
CA GLN A 79 35.36 5.53 9.22
C GLN A 79 34.21 5.59 10.21
N GLU A 80 32.98 5.73 9.71
CA GLU A 80 31.84 5.19 10.43
C GLU A 80 32.19 3.74 10.72
N GLN A 81 32.30 3.39 12.01
CA GLN A 81 32.20 2.00 12.40
C GLN A 81 30.81 1.57 11.97
N ASP A 82 30.75 0.96 10.79
CA ASP A 82 29.60 0.23 10.31
C ASP A 82 29.19 -0.76 11.42
N PRO A 83 27.99 -0.63 12.01
CA PRO A 83 27.51 -1.58 13.01
C PRO A 83 27.40 -3.02 12.48
N TRP A 84 27.66 -3.23 11.19
CA TRP A 84 27.47 -4.45 10.43
C TRP A 84 28.74 -4.98 9.74
N GLN A 85 29.91 -4.39 10.02
CA GLN A 85 31.18 -4.75 9.39
C GLN A 85 31.70 -6.16 9.75
N ASP A 86 31.26 -6.74 10.86
CA ASP A 86 31.74 -8.03 11.37
C ASP A 86 31.08 -9.26 10.71
N GLY A 87 30.25 -9.07 9.68
CA GLY A 87 29.44 -10.14 9.12
C GLY A 87 28.29 -10.56 10.05
N SER A 88 27.93 -9.75 11.05
CA SER A 88 26.72 -9.91 11.88
C SER A 88 25.46 -9.95 11.04
N TRP A 89 25.43 -9.36 9.84
CA TRP A 89 24.30 -9.57 8.91
C TRP A 89 24.12 -11.04 8.53
N LYS A 90 25.21 -11.82 8.39
CA LYS A 90 25.13 -13.28 8.16
C LYS A 90 24.59 -13.98 9.39
N ARG A 91 25.01 -13.55 10.58
CA ARG A 91 24.54 -14.11 11.86
C ARG A 91 23.07 -13.78 12.12
N ARG A 92 22.64 -12.55 11.81
CA ARG A 92 21.27 -12.05 11.97
C ARG A 92 20.33 -12.59 10.89
N ALA A 93 20.81 -12.70 9.64
CA ALA A 93 20.09 -13.39 8.57
C ALA A 93 19.96 -14.89 8.86
N LYS A 94 21.00 -15.51 9.43
CA LYS A 94 20.97 -16.90 9.91
C LYS A 94 20.05 -17.06 11.12
N GLU A 95 20.12 -16.19 12.14
CA GLU A 95 19.23 -16.20 13.31
C GLU A 95 17.76 -15.94 12.92
N MET A 96 17.49 -15.12 11.91
CA MET A 96 16.15 -14.87 11.39
C MET A 96 15.65 -16.03 10.49
N TRP A 97 16.54 -16.67 9.74
CA TRP A 97 16.27 -17.89 8.98
C TRP A 97 16.01 -19.09 9.90
N GLU A 98 16.83 -19.25 10.94
CA GLU A 98 16.69 -20.27 12.00
C GLU A 98 15.45 -20.00 12.86
N ARG A 99 15.07 -18.75 13.14
CA ARG A 99 13.74 -18.42 13.72
C ARG A 99 12.57 -18.86 12.84
N LYS A 100 12.76 -18.87 11.51
CA LYS A 100 11.78 -19.36 10.54
C LYS A 100 11.70 -20.90 10.53
N GLU A 101 12.78 -21.58 10.92
CA GLU A 101 12.82 -23.03 11.14
C GLU A 101 12.37 -23.46 12.56
N GLU A 102 12.44 -22.55 13.55
CA GLU A 102 11.92 -22.76 14.91
C GLU A 102 10.42 -22.47 15.06
N GLU A 103 9.76 -21.84 14.08
CA GLU A 103 8.32 -22.00 13.94
C GLU A 103 8.06 -23.40 13.35
N PRO A 104 7.52 -24.37 14.11
CA PRO A 104 7.20 -25.65 13.53
C PRO A 104 6.19 -25.41 12.42
N ALA A 105 6.58 -25.79 11.20
CA ALA A 105 5.66 -25.99 10.10
C ALA A 105 4.51 -26.85 10.61
N LYS A 106 3.33 -26.25 10.80
CA LYS A 106 2.09 -27.02 10.88
C LYS A 106 1.81 -27.56 9.49
N GLU A 107 2.50 -28.64 9.12
CA GLU A 107 2.02 -29.51 8.06
C GLU A 107 0.73 -30.20 8.52
N PRO A 108 -0.25 -30.38 7.61
CA PRO A 108 -1.49 -31.05 7.92
C PRO A 108 -1.19 -32.54 8.09
N ALA A 109 -1.40 -33.09 9.30
CA ALA A 109 -1.27 -34.52 9.51
C ALA A 109 -2.28 -35.30 8.64
N THR A 110 -1.80 -35.85 7.53
CA THR A 110 -2.48 -36.89 6.75
C THR A 110 -1.77 -38.24 6.98
N GLY A 111 -2.46 -39.15 7.67
CA GLY A 111 -2.17 -40.60 7.77
C GLY A 111 -1.04 -40.97 8.75
N ASN A 112 -1.09 -42.01 9.58
CA ASN A 112 -2.07 -43.05 9.85
C ASN A 112 -2.03 -43.29 11.36
N TRP A 113 -3.20 -43.27 11.99
CA TRP A 113 -3.42 -43.91 13.28
C TRP A 113 -3.14 -45.40 13.08
N TRP A 114 -2.32 -46.05 13.92
CA TRP A 114 -2.44 -47.45 14.41
C TRP A 114 -1.14 -48.05 15.01
N GLU A 115 0.06 -47.50 14.82
CA GLU A 115 1.29 -48.16 15.31
C GLU A 115 2.29 -47.16 15.91
N ASP A 116 2.23 -46.97 17.23
CA ASP A 116 3.36 -47.25 18.13
C ASP A 116 3.04 -46.79 19.57
N LYS A 117 2.52 -47.74 20.35
CA LYS A 117 2.46 -47.64 21.81
C LYS A 117 3.67 -48.38 22.36
N GLY A 118 4.67 -47.65 22.82
CA GLY A 118 5.72 -48.25 23.64
C GLY A 118 6.88 -47.32 23.82
N THR A 119 6.83 -46.46 24.85
CA THR A 119 7.97 -45.98 25.67
C THR A 119 7.68 -44.71 26.49
N ALA A 120 6.53 -44.05 26.35
CA ALA A 120 6.20 -42.86 27.14
C ALA A 120 5.34 -43.14 28.40
N LYS A 121 5.53 -44.29 29.07
CA LYS A 121 4.72 -44.70 30.24
C LYS A 121 5.38 -44.43 31.60
N GLU A 122 6.58 -43.87 31.65
CA GLU A 122 7.32 -43.71 32.93
C GLU A 122 7.52 -42.25 33.41
N ASN A 123 7.21 -41.22 32.60
CA ASN A 123 7.35 -39.82 33.02
C ASN A 123 6.04 -39.08 33.33
N ALA A 124 4.91 -39.80 33.45
CA ALA A 124 3.59 -39.22 33.75
C ALA A 124 3.03 -39.63 35.13
N ALA A 125 3.90 -39.90 36.11
CA ALA A 125 3.50 -40.27 37.47
C ALA A 125 3.74 -39.17 38.53
N ALA A 126 4.17 -37.97 38.14
CA ALA A 126 4.30 -36.84 39.06
C ALA A 126 3.68 -35.58 38.44
N ASN A 127 2.50 -35.19 38.96
CA ASN A 127 1.79 -33.90 38.80
C ASN A 127 0.36 -33.97 38.24
N HIS A 128 -0.52 -34.76 38.86
CA HIS A 128 -1.96 -34.50 38.85
C HIS A 128 -2.56 -34.59 40.25
N ALA A 129 -2.54 -33.46 40.97
CA ALA A 129 -3.32 -33.26 42.18
C ALA A 129 -3.85 -31.82 42.25
N THR A 130 -4.83 -31.49 41.40
CA THR A 130 -5.79 -30.42 41.69
C THR A 130 -7.14 -30.81 41.10
N ALA A 131 -8.03 -31.34 41.94
CA ALA A 131 -9.44 -31.60 41.61
C ALA A 131 -10.17 -30.26 41.40
N SER A 132 -11.01 -30.16 40.36
CA SER A 132 -11.83 -28.97 40.15
C SER A 132 -12.94 -28.88 41.22
N THR A 133 -13.25 -27.66 41.66
CA THR A 133 -14.25 -27.37 42.70
C THR A 133 -15.71 -27.48 42.23
N GLN A 134 -15.95 -27.91 40.99
CA GLN A 134 -17.28 -27.98 40.38
C GLN A 134 -17.78 -29.43 40.28
N ARG A 135 -19.02 -29.69 40.69
CA ARG A 135 -19.66 -31.02 40.66
C ARG A 135 -20.10 -31.38 39.23
N CYS A 136 -19.99 -32.66 38.87
CA CYS A 136 -20.49 -33.13 37.58
C CYS A 136 -22.01 -33.31 37.61
N TRP A 137 -22.72 -32.50 36.82
CA TRP A 137 -24.17 -32.53 36.71
C TRP A 137 -24.73 -33.88 36.21
N GLU A 138 -24.02 -34.55 35.30
CA GLU A 138 -24.47 -35.82 34.73
C GLU A 138 -24.40 -36.96 35.77
N PHE A 139 -23.36 -36.95 36.61
CA PHE A 139 -23.23 -37.88 37.73
C PHE A 139 -24.28 -37.63 38.81
N GLU A 140 -24.55 -36.36 39.14
CA GLU A 140 -25.54 -35.97 40.15
C GLU A 140 -26.97 -36.33 39.73
N LYS A 141 -27.29 -36.21 38.44
CA LYS A 141 -28.63 -36.49 37.93
C LYS A 141 -28.89 -37.98 37.70
N ASN A 142 -27.89 -38.72 37.24
CA ASN A 142 -28.08 -40.09 36.72
C ASN A 142 -27.35 -41.16 37.56
N GLY A 143 -26.65 -40.78 38.63
CA GLY A 143 -25.80 -41.68 39.43
C GLY A 143 -24.60 -42.26 38.67
N SER A 144 -24.40 -41.86 37.41
CA SER A 144 -23.37 -42.36 36.50
C SER A 144 -23.00 -41.27 35.50
N CYS A 145 -21.71 -41.16 35.18
CA CYS A 145 -21.19 -40.21 34.20
C CYS A 145 -20.52 -40.98 33.08
N LYS A 146 -20.91 -40.69 31.83
CA LYS A 146 -20.31 -41.26 30.62
C LYS A 146 -18.80 -41.00 30.46
N HIS A 147 -18.23 -40.10 31.26
CA HIS A 147 -16.79 -39.78 31.22
C HIS A 147 -16.05 -40.33 32.45
N ALA A 148 -16.76 -40.95 33.39
CA ALA A 148 -16.22 -41.66 34.57
C ALA A 148 -14.96 -40.98 35.15
N GLU A 149 -13.84 -41.69 35.17
CA GLU A 149 -12.55 -41.26 35.75
C GLU A 149 -11.83 -40.18 34.92
N LYS A 150 -12.27 -39.91 33.68
CA LYS A 150 -11.77 -38.84 32.82
C LYS A 150 -12.58 -37.56 32.94
N CYS A 151 -13.60 -37.53 33.79
CA CYS A 151 -14.41 -36.35 34.01
C CYS A 151 -13.60 -35.28 34.77
N ARG A 152 -13.57 -34.05 34.24
CA ARG A 152 -12.85 -32.93 34.86
C ARG A 152 -13.58 -32.36 36.10
N PHE A 153 -14.77 -32.86 36.42
CA PHE A 153 -15.66 -32.39 37.48
C PHE A 153 -15.80 -33.45 38.58
N SER A 154 -16.01 -33.03 39.84
CA SER A 154 -16.07 -33.95 40.99
C SER A 154 -17.31 -34.83 40.98
N HIS A 155 -17.12 -36.12 41.30
CA HIS A 155 -18.16 -37.14 41.50
C HIS A 155 -18.36 -37.53 42.98
N GLY A 156 -17.66 -36.86 43.91
CA GLY A 156 -17.76 -37.10 45.36
C GLY A 156 -18.51 -35.99 46.11
N ASN A 157 -18.98 -36.30 47.33
CA ASN A 157 -19.59 -35.31 48.23
C ASN A 157 -18.55 -34.30 48.71
N VAL A 158 -18.52 -33.12 48.10
CA VAL A 158 -17.68 -31.99 48.55
C VAL A 158 -18.48 -31.14 49.57
N PRO A 159 -17.91 -30.79 50.74
CA PRO A 159 -18.58 -29.94 51.73
C PRO A 159 -18.88 -28.54 51.17
N THR A 160 -20.07 -28.04 51.46
CA THR A 160 -20.56 -26.72 51.06
C THR A 160 -19.78 -25.60 51.75
N ALA A 161 -19.01 -24.81 51.00
CA ALA A 161 -18.56 -23.50 51.46
C ALA A 161 -19.73 -22.51 51.33
N GLY A 162 -20.03 -21.82 52.44
CA GLY A 162 -21.19 -20.96 52.61
C GLY A 162 -21.18 -19.68 51.75
N SER A 163 -22.38 -19.35 51.26
CA SER A 163 -22.93 -18.02 50.99
C SER A 163 -21.98 -16.86 50.64
N GLY A 164 -21.88 -16.59 49.33
CA GLY A 164 -21.55 -15.29 48.79
C GLY A 164 -22.21 -15.14 47.42
N GLY A 165 -23.47 -14.70 47.39
CA GLY A 165 -24.22 -14.51 46.15
C GLY A 165 -23.54 -13.48 45.24
N ARG A 166 -23.03 -13.93 44.10
CA ARG A 166 -22.74 -13.07 42.94
C ARG A 166 -23.86 -13.28 41.92
N SER A 167 -24.70 -12.27 41.77
CA SER A 167 -25.55 -12.12 40.59
C SER A 167 -24.67 -12.18 39.34
N ARG A 168 -24.84 -13.23 38.54
CA ARG A 168 -24.30 -13.29 37.18
C ARG A 168 -25.43 -12.87 36.24
N GLY A 169 -25.45 -11.59 35.89
CA GLY A 169 -26.33 -11.06 34.86
C GLY A 169 -25.78 -9.75 34.35
N SER A 170 -25.49 -9.66 33.05
CA SER A 170 -25.36 -8.35 32.41
C SER A 170 -26.73 -7.67 32.41
N ASP A 171 -26.82 -6.37 32.64
CA ASP A 171 -28.08 -5.61 32.57
C ASP A 171 -28.67 -5.48 31.16
N GLN A 172 -28.03 -6.11 30.17
CA GLN A 172 -28.48 -6.07 28.78
C GLN A 172 -29.53 -7.15 28.50
N THR A 173 -30.61 -6.76 27.84
CA THR A 173 -31.67 -7.67 27.34
C THR A 173 -31.16 -8.51 26.17
N CYS A 174 -31.59 -9.77 26.08
CA CYS A 174 -31.17 -10.67 25.01
C CYS A 174 -31.85 -10.32 23.67
N ILE A 175 -31.06 -9.83 22.72
CA ILE A 175 -31.54 -9.43 21.38
C ILE A 175 -32.14 -10.64 20.62
N HIS A 176 -31.61 -11.85 20.83
CA HIS A 176 -32.15 -13.06 20.21
C HIS A 176 -33.50 -13.48 20.82
N TYR A 177 -33.75 -13.15 22.10
CA TYR A 177 -35.04 -13.39 22.73
C TYR A 177 -36.08 -12.36 22.27
N GLN A 178 -35.69 -11.09 22.13
CA GLN A 178 -36.55 -10.04 21.56
C GLN A 178 -36.98 -10.34 20.11
N ARG A 179 -36.17 -11.08 19.36
CA ARG A 179 -36.50 -11.58 18.01
C ARG A 179 -37.22 -12.93 17.99
N GLY A 180 -37.57 -13.48 19.16
CA GLY A 180 -38.33 -14.73 19.31
C GLY A 180 -37.52 -16.03 19.15
N THR A 181 -36.18 -15.98 19.06
CA THR A 181 -35.36 -17.13 18.64
C THR A 181 -34.15 -17.41 19.55
N CYS A 182 -34.22 -17.12 20.86
CA CYS A 182 -33.09 -17.37 21.76
C CYS A 182 -32.86 -18.87 21.99
N ARG A 183 -31.86 -19.43 21.32
CA ARG A 183 -31.46 -20.85 21.40
C ARG A 183 -30.95 -21.28 22.79
N TYR A 184 -30.61 -20.33 23.67
CA TYR A 184 -30.04 -20.60 24.99
C TYR A 184 -31.08 -20.64 26.12
N GLY A 185 -32.34 -20.27 25.87
CA GLY A 185 -33.43 -20.30 26.85
C GLY A 185 -33.03 -19.65 28.19
N ASP A 186 -33.39 -20.27 29.31
CA ASP A 186 -33.12 -19.77 30.67
C ASP A 186 -31.64 -19.79 31.07
N ARG A 187 -30.75 -20.30 30.20
CA ARG A 187 -29.30 -20.28 30.39
C ARG A 187 -28.63 -19.09 29.69
N CYS A 188 -29.41 -18.19 29.09
CA CYS A 188 -28.87 -16.97 28.51
C CYS A 188 -28.30 -16.05 29.59
N PHE A 189 -27.11 -15.51 29.35
CA PHE A 189 -26.43 -14.60 30.27
C PHE A 189 -27.05 -13.17 30.28
N LYS A 190 -28.06 -12.94 29.44
CA LYS A 190 -28.77 -11.68 29.20
C LYS A 190 -30.26 -11.84 29.57
N LYS A 191 -30.91 -10.76 30.05
CA LYS A 191 -32.30 -10.82 30.53
C LYS A 191 -33.30 -11.13 29.40
N HIS A 192 -34.28 -11.97 29.68
CA HIS A 192 -35.38 -12.35 28.78
C HIS A 192 -36.69 -11.65 29.20
N GLU A 193 -36.69 -10.32 29.14
CA GLU A 193 -37.88 -9.52 29.46
C GLU A 193 -38.62 -9.13 28.17
N ALA A 194 -39.95 -9.08 28.23
CA ALA A 194 -40.79 -8.58 27.14
C ALA A 194 -40.47 -7.10 26.89
N ALA A 195 -40.32 -6.71 25.62
CA ALA A 195 -39.89 -5.37 25.24
C ALA A 195 -40.81 -4.27 25.84
N SER A 196 -40.22 -3.20 26.38
CA SER A 196 -40.97 -1.98 26.69
C SER A 196 -41.57 -1.43 25.39
N LYS A 197 -42.78 -0.89 25.46
CA LYS A 197 -43.56 -0.38 24.32
C LYS A 197 -42.90 0.78 23.54
N ASP A 198 -41.74 1.24 23.98
CA ASP A 198 -41.03 2.41 23.42
C ASP A 198 -39.82 2.04 22.54
N TRP A 199 -39.54 0.75 22.34
CA TRP A 199 -38.50 0.29 21.42
C TRP A 199 -39.11 -0.11 20.07
N ALA A 200 -39.07 0.78 19.09
CA ALA A 200 -39.17 0.42 17.69
C ALA A 200 -37.76 0.05 17.19
N PRO A 201 -37.55 -1.10 16.53
CA PRO A 201 -36.29 -1.38 15.86
C PRO A 201 -36.01 -0.26 14.84
N PRO A 202 -34.74 0.11 14.57
CA PRO A 202 -34.42 0.98 13.46
C PRO A 202 -35.06 0.36 12.21
N GLN A 203 -36.05 1.05 11.65
CA GLN A 203 -36.40 0.78 10.27
C GLN A 203 -35.16 1.19 9.49
N ASP A 204 -34.51 0.19 8.88
CA ASP A 204 -33.56 0.41 7.79
C ASP A 204 -34.34 1.10 6.66
N GLY A 205 -34.50 2.42 6.80
CA GLY A 205 -35.03 3.30 5.77
C GLY A 205 -33.94 3.50 4.73
N ASP A 206 -34.25 3.07 3.51
CA ASP A 206 -33.53 3.31 2.27
C ASP A 206 -32.16 2.65 2.10
N SER A 207 -32.01 1.38 2.51
CA SER A 207 -31.17 0.47 1.73
C SER A 207 -31.92 0.08 0.44
N CYS A 208 -31.99 0.99 -0.51
CA CYS A 208 -32.56 0.70 -1.81
C CYS A 208 -31.70 -0.36 -2.53
N ASP A 209 -32.18 -1.61 -2.49
CA ASP A 209 -32.23 -2.66 -3.52
C ASP A 209 -31.26 -2.64 -4.70
N THR A 210 -30.06 -2.11 -4.56
CA THR A 210 -29.04 -2.16 -5.62
C THR A 210 -28.31 -3.50 -5.56
N VAL A 211 -28.13 -4.05 -4.35
CA VAL A 211 -27.55 -5.38 -4.09
C VAL A 211 -28.54 -6.49 -4.46
N THR A 212 -29.82 -6.31 -4.17
CA THR A 212 -30.88 -7.22 -4.60
C THR A 212 -31.09 -7.14 -6.11
N MET A 213 -31.08 -5.94 -6.72
CA MET A 213 -31.19 -5.79 -8.18
C MET A 213 -29.98 -6.36 -8.93
N LEU A 214 -28.74 -6.10 -8.49
CA LEU A 214 -27.54 -6.72 -9.08
C LEU A 214 -27.49 -8.23 -8.84
N GLY A 215 -27.91 -8.67 -7.65
CA GLY A 215 -28.08 -10.08 -7.29
C GLY A 215 -29.16 -10.78 -8.11
N SER A 216 -30.26 -10.11 -8.45
CA SER A 216 -31.35 -10.59 -9.30
C SER A 216 -31.01 -10.54 -10.78
N ILE A 217 -30.18 -9.59 -11.23
CA ILE A 217 -29.62 -9.56 -12.59
C ILE A 217 -28.61 -10.71 -12.76
N PHE A 218 -27.75 -10.96 -11.76
CA PHE A 218 -26.83 -12.11 -11.77
C PHE A 218 -27.57 -13.44 -11.58
N ALA A 219 -28.59 -13.51 -10.72
CA ALA A 219 -29.48 -14.67 -10.61
C ALA A 219 -30.37 -14.82 -11.84
N GLY A 220 -30.59 -13.78 -12.64
CA GLY A 220 -31.16 -13.87 -13.98
C GLY A 220 -30.19 -14.51 -14.96
N CYS A 221 -28.92 -14.11 -14.95
CA CYS A 221 -27.84 -14.71 -15.76
C CYS A 221 -27.49 -16.15 -15.36
N LEU A 222 -27.59 -16.49 -14.07
CA LEU A 222 -27.40 -17.85 -13.54
C LEU A 222 -28.70 -18.68 -13.58
N GLY A 223 -29.87 -18.03 -13.48
CA GLY A 223 -31.19 -18.65 -13.53
C GLY A 223 -31.57 -19.10 -14.94
N THR A 224 -31.04 -18.44 -15.97
CA THR A 224 -31.04 -18.99 -17.35
C THR A 224 -30.19 -20.25 -17.50
N ALA A 225 -29.31 -20.59 -16.54
CA ALA A 225 -28.51 -21.81 -16.55
C ALA A 225 -29.04 -22.92 -15.62
N ALA A 226 -29.97 -22.63 -14.69
CA ALA A 226 -30.40 -23.57 -13.67
C ALA A 226 -31.81 -24.17 -13.88
N GLY A 227 -32.54 -23.76 -14.93
CA GLY A 227 -33.91 -24.20 -15.20
C GLY A 227 -34.09 -25.29 -16.26
N TYR A 228 -33.03 -25.81 -16.86
CA TYR A 228 -33.15 -26.67 -18.03
C TYR A 228 -32.65 -28.09 -17.75
N SER A 229 -33.55 -29.07 -17.91
CA SER A 229 -33.25 -30.50 -17.95
C SER A 229 -32.06 -30.77 -18.88
N ALA A 230 -31.17 -31.71 -18.55
CA ALA A 230 -29.85 -31.99 -19.14
C ALA A 230 -29.65 -32.00 -20.68
N SER A 231 -30.65 -31.71 -21.52
CA SER A 231 -30.54 -31.59 -22.98
C SER A 231 -29.76 -30.36 -23.53
N PRO A 232 -29.83 -29.13 -22.97
CA PRO A 232 -29.25 -27.96 -23.63
C PRO A 232 -27.75 -27.82 -23.40
N LEU A 233 -27.12 -28.64 -22.55
CA LEU A 233 -25.66 -28.67 -22.51
C LEU A 233 -25.08 -29.25 -23.82
N ILE A 234 -25.87 -30.08 -24.50
CA ILE A 234 -25.54 -30.69 -25.80
C ILE A 234 -25.88 -29.73 -26.94
N ASP A 235 -27.07 -29.11 -26.92
CA ASP A 235 -27.44 -28.10 -27.95
C ASP A 235 -26.60 -26.82 -27.87
N ALA A 236 -26.10 -26.47 -26.69
CA ALA A 236 -25.23 -25.32 -26.55
C ALA A 236 -23.84 -25.59 -27.19
N LEU A 237 -23.38 -26.84 -27.27
CA LEU A 237 -22.12 -27.18 -27.95
C LEU A 237 -22.20 -26.95 -29.48
N ASP A 238 -23.41 -26.81 -30.04
CA ASP A 238 -23.66 -26.54 -31.47
C ASP A 238 -23.81 -25.04 -31.82
N GLU A 239 -23.86 -24.13 -30.84
CA GLU A 239 -23.76 -22.70 -31.14
C GLU A 239 -22.32 -22.37 -31.56
N PRO A 240 -22.11 -21.64 -32.69
CA PRO A 240 -20.79 -21.16 -33.02
C PRO A 240 -20.27 -20.33 -31.86
N VAL A 241 -19.05 -20.62 -31.40
CA VAL A 241 -18.36 -19.98 -30.27
C VAL A 241 -18.45 -18.44 -30.33
N LEU A 242 -18.49 -17.90 -31.55
CA LEU A 242 -18.75 -16.51 -31.88
C LEU A 242 -20.10 -15.99 -31.35
N ALA A 243 -21.20 -16.70 -31.58
CA ALA A 243 -22.55 -16.31 -31.14
C ALA A 243 -22.66 -16.35 -29.61
N ARG A 244 -22.06 -17.36 -28.97
CA ARG A 244 -22.04 -17.48 -27.51
C ARG A 244 -21.21 -16.37 -26.86
N THR A 245 -20.01 -16.11 -27.38
CA THR A 245 -19.10 -15.06 -26.87
C THR A 245 -19.69 -13.67 -27.08
N LEU A 246 -20.28 -13.40 -28.25
CA LEU A 246 -20.97 -12.16 -28.53
C LEU A 246 -22.22 -12.00 -27.68
N ARG A 247 -23.05 -13.04 -27.44
CA ARG A 247 -24.23 -12.94 -26.57
C ARG A 247 -23.86 -12.66 -25.12
N VAL A 248 -22.87 -13.36 -24.58
CA VAL A 248 -22.40 -13.12 -23.21
C VAL A 248 -21.81 -11.71 -23.09
N GLY A 249 -20.97 -11.30 -24.04
CA GLY A 249 -20.37 -9.97 -24.07
C GLY A 249 -21.39 -8.84 -24.25
N THR A 250 -22.36 -8.99 -25.16
CA THR A 250 -23.42 -8.00 -25.43
C THR A 250 -24.44 -7.92 -24.30
N THR A 251 -24.81 -9.04 -23.68
CA THR A 251 -25.71 -9.05 -22.51
C THR A 251 -25.02 -8.41 -21.30
N ALA A 252 -23.74 -8.71 -21.06
CA ALA A 252 -22.97 -8.07 -19.99
C ALA A 252 -22.80 -6.55 -20.22
N ALA A 253 -22.53 -6.15 -21.47
CA ALA A 253 -22.46 -4.75 -21.87
C ALA A 253 -23.80 -4.01 -21.73
N ALA A 254 -24.90 -4.63 -22.16
CA ALA A 254 -26.25 -4.06 -22.04
C ALA A 254 -26.68 -3.93 -20.58
N ALA A 255 -26.37 -4.93 -19.73
CA ALA A 255 -26.59 -4.84 -18.29
C ALA A 255 -25.77 -3.72 -17.66
N ALA A 256 -24.51 -3.55 -18.06
CA ALA A 256 -23.66 -2.45 -17.60
C ALA A 256 -24.20 -1.07 -18.03
N LEU A 257 -24.70 -0.94 -19.27
CA LEU A 257 -25.33 0.28 -19.77
C LEU A 257 -26.66 0.58 -19.06
N ALA A 258 -27.48 -0.44 -18.78
CA ALA A 258 -28.73 -0.29 -18.03
C ALA A 258 -28.47 0.18 -16.59
N VAL A 259 -27.46 -0.40 -15.91
CA VAL A 259 -27.01 0.06 -14.60
C VAL A 259 -26.52 1.51 -14.66
N GLN A 260 -25.80 1.92 -15.72
CA GLN A 260 -25.36 3.30 -15.91
C GLN A 260 -26.52 4.28 -16.06
N LEU A 261 -27.55 3.94 -16.84
CA LEU A 261 -28.72 4.80 -17.02
C LEU A 261 -29.49 4.97 -15.71
N CYS A 262 -29.63 3.91 -14.91
CA CYS A 262 -30.22 4.00 -13.57
C CYS A 262 -29.37 4.83 -12.59
N VAL A 263 -28.04 4.80 -12.69
CA VAL A 263 -27.13 5.62 -11.88
C VAL A 263 -27.20 7.10 -12.29
N LEU A 264 -27.33 7.39 -13.59
CA LEU A 264 -27.48 8.75 -14.11
C LEU A 264 -28.78 9.41 -13.65
N GLU A 265 -29.87 8.64 -13.53
CA GLU A 265 -31.16 9.11 -13.03
C GLU A 265 -31.13 9.50 -11.54
N ARG A 266 -30.19 8.91 -10.77
CA ARG A 266 -29.94 9.23 -9.35
C ARG A 266 -28.84 10.26 -9.13
N ALA A 267 -28.03 10.56 -10.14
CA ALA A 267 -26.91 11.48 -10.01
C ALA A 267 -27.40 12.94 -10.09
N GLY A 268 -27.77 13.52 -8.96
CA GLY A 268 -28.32 14.88 -8.92
C GLY A 268 -28.15 15.60 -7.59
N LYS A 269 -26.96 16.20 -7.39
CA LYS A 269 -26.72 17.62 -7.08
C LYS A 269 -25.20 17.82 -7.00
N GLY A 270 -24.66 18.81 -7.71
CA GLY A 270 -23.26 19.19 -7.54
C GLY A 270 -23.02 19.56 -6.08
N SER A 271 -21.82 19.26 -5.58
CA SER A 271 -21.47 19.56 -4.19
C SER A 271 -21.62 21.06 -3.94
N LYS A 272 -22.36 21.42 -2.89
CA LYS A 272 -22.46 22.82 -2.48
C LYS A 272 -21.20 23.15 -1.72
N GLU A 273 -20.52 24.20 -2.15
CA GLU A 273 -19.44 24.80 -1.39
C GLU A 273 -19.94 25.16 0.01
N LEU A 274 -19.25 24.64 1.02
CA LEU A 274 -19.57 24.86 2.43
C LEU A 274 -18.97 26.17 2.92
N GLU A 275 -19.56 26.74 3.97
CA GLU A 275 -19.00 27.90 4.66
C GLU A 275 -17.65 27.55 5.30
N LYS A 276 -16.83 28.57 5.58
CA LYS A 276 -15.57 28.36 6.30
C LYS A 276 -15.86 27.85 7.71
N ASN A 277 -15.05 26.93 8.19
CA ASN A 277 -15.15 26.48 9.57
C ASN A 277 -14.58 27.55 10.52
N GLU A 278 -15.44 28.15 11.34
CA GLU A 278 -15.04 29.11 12.37
C GLU A 278 -14.76 28.43 13.72
N ASP A 279 -15.26 27.20 13.92
CA ASP A 279 -15.09 26.44 15.16
C ASP A 279 -13.83 25.56 15.11
N LYS A 280 -12.82 25.94 15.89
CA LYS A 280 -11.53 25.22 16.00
C LYS A 280 -11.66 23.82 16.61
N THR A 281 -12.78 23.50 17.26
CA THR A 281 -13.04 22.16 17.81
C THR A 281 -13.53 21.18 16.74
N LEU A 282 -13.93 21.69 15.57
CA LEU A 282 -14.41 20.91 14.45
C LEU A 282 -13.40 20.92 13.30
N THR A 283 -13.51 19.95 12.40
CA THR A 283 -12.72 19.86 11.18
C THR A 283 -13.55 19.19 10.09
N PHE A 284 -13.32 19.53 8.82
CA PHE A 284 -13.94 18.82 7.73
C PHE A 284 -13.30 17.44 7.56
N ARG A 285 -14.13 16.41 7.39
CA ARG A 285 -13.72 15.06 6.99
C ARG A 285 -14.79 14.43 6.08
N GLU A 286 -14.35 13.46 5.28
CA GLU A 286 -15.25 12.61 4.50
C GLU A 286 -16.02 11.65 5.41
N GLU A 287 -17.34 11.56 5.24
CA GLU A 287 -18.18 10.54 5.86
C GLU A 287 -19.22 10.04 4.85
N ASP A 288 -19.13 8.76 4.49
CA ASP A 288 -20.01 8.10 3.49
C ASP A 288 -20.09 8.85 2.14
N GLY A 289 -18.97 9.43 1.71
CA GLY A 289 -18.84 10.13 0.42
C GLY A 289 -19.32 11.58 0.42
N LEU A 290 -19.63 12.13 1.60
CA LEU A 290 -20.01 13.53 1.78
C LEU A 290 -19.02 14.23 2.70
N THR A 291 -18.81 15.52 2.47
CA THR A 291 -18.02 16.33 3.40
C THR A 291 -18.87 16.73 4.60
N LYS A 292 -18.37 16.51 5.82
CA LYS A 292 -19.04 16.91 7.05
C LYS A 292 -18.07 17.53 8.06
N LEU A 293 -18.58 18.46 8.86
CA LEU A 293 -17.89 18.90 10.07
C LEU A 293 -18.02 17.82 11.14
N VAL A 294 -16.89 17.42 11.70
CA VAL A 294 -16.79 16.46 12.79
C VAL A 294 -15.82 16.98 13.84
N PRO A 295 -15.89 16.51 15.10
CA PRO A 295 -14.88 16.87 16.10
C PRO A 295 -13.47 16.61 15.58
N LEU A 296 -12.59 17.60 15.70
CA LEU A 296 -11.18 17.52 15.30
C LEU A 296 -10.52 16.34 16.02
N ILE A 297 -10.77 16.25 17.31
CA ILE A 297 -10.18 15.27 18.20
C ILE A 297 -11.28 14.30 18.70
N PRO A 298 -11.18 12.98 18.44
CA PRO A 298 -12.20 12.01 18.89
C PRO A 298 -12.39 12.06 20.41
N GLU A 299 -13.58 11.91 20.97
CA GLU A 299 -13.69 11.83 22.44
C GLU A 299 -13.11 10.50 22.97
N PRO A 300 -12.36 10.51 24.09
CA PRO A 300 -12.05 9.27 24.79
C PRO A 300 -13.34 8.57 25.22
N LYS A 301 -13.34 7.23 25.27
CA LYS A 301 -14.49 6.50 25.83
C LYS A 301 -14.80 7.01 27.24
N ALA A 302 -16.09 7.02 27.60
CA ALA A 302 -16.56 7.52 28.90
C ALA A 302 -15.86 6.87 30.12
N GLU A 303 -15.39 5.63 29.96
CA GLU A 303 -14.62 4.86 30.95
C GLU A 303 -13.18 5.37 31.16
N ASN A 304 -12.64 6.15 30.21
CA ASN A 304 -11.30 6.75 30.20
C ASN A 304 -11.33 8.27 30.40
N LYS A 305 -12.37 8.82 31.07
CA LYS A 305 -12.44 10.25 31.45
C LYS A 305 -11.41 10.69 32.52
N GLN A 306 -10.46 9.82 32.89
CA GLN A 306 -9.29 10.25 33.64
C GLN A 306 -8.40 11.15 32.77
N GLU A 307 -7.65 12.04 33.42
CA GLU A 307 -6.70 12.93 32.75
C GLU A 307 -5.76 12.09 31.86
N LEU A 308 -5.71 12.41 30.56
CA LEU A 308 -4.91 11.66 29.60
C LEU A 308 -3.44 11.77 29.97
N LYS A 309 -2.72 10.64 29.93
CA LYS A 309 -1.27 10.63 30.16
C LYS A 309 -0.59 11.46 29.09
N LYS A 310 0.42 12.20 29.49
CA LYS A 310 1.25 13.01 28.60
C LYS A 310 2.49 12.21 28.19
N TYR A 311 2.80 12.23 26.92
CA TYR A 311 3.97 11.61 26.33
C TYR A 311 4.72 12.63 25.47
N THR A 312 6.03 12.57 25.49
CA THR A 312 6.86 13.30 24.53
C THR A 312 6.94 12.53 23.21
N VAL A 313 7.19 13.24 22.09
CA VAL A 313 7.45 12.60 20.78
C VAL A 313 8.61 11.61 20.89
N ALA A 314 9.65 11.94 21.66
CA ALA A 314 10.79 11.07 21.92
C ALA A 314 10.43 9.79 22.72
N GLU A 315 9.42 9.83 23.59
CA GLU A 315 8.90 8.62 24.24
C GLU A 315 8.13 7.76 23.26
N VAL A 316 7.28 8.35 22.42
CA VAL A 316 6.54 7.61 21.38
C VAL A 316 7.50 6.94 20.39
N ALA A 317 8.58 7.61 20.01
CA ALA A 317 9.60 7.09 19.09
C ALA A 317 10.27 5.78 19.54
N LYS A 318 10.23 5.45 20.84
CA LYS A 318 10.74 4.18 21.39
C LYS A 318 9.84 2.98 21.04
N HIS A 319 8.60 3.24 20.65
CA HIS A 319 7.59 2.23 20.32
C HIS A 319 7.45 2.08 18.80
N ASN A 320 8.54 1.62 18.17
CA ASN A 320 8.73 1.54 16.73
C ASN A 320 8.95 0.10 16.20
N SER A 321 8.58 -0.94 16.97
CA SER A 321 8.79 -2.35 16.61
C SER A 321 7.48 -3.14 16.60
N ARG A 322 7.48 -4.34 16.01
CA ARG A 322 6.27 -5.19 15.93
C ARG A 322 5.67 -5.51 17.29
N GLU A 323 6.50 -5.61 18.31
CA GLU A 323 6.14 -5.91 19.69
C GLU A 323 5.58 -4.69 20.43
N SER A 324 5.83 -3.47 19.92
CA SER A 324 5.34 -2.23 20.51
C SER A 324 5.24 -1.12 19.46
N ILE A 325 4.02 -0.84 19.00
CA ILE A 325 3.74 0.15 17.94
C ILE A 325 2.86 1.26 18.49
N TRP A 326 3.44 2.44 18.72
CA TRP A 326 2.67 3.64 19.03
C TRP A 326 2.76 4.65 17.89
N VAL A 327 1.70 5.46 17.72
CA VAL A 327 1.66 6.53 16.72
C VAL A 327 1.00 7.77 17.29
N ILE A 328 1.34 8.94 16.74
CA ILE A 328 0.68 10.22 17.03
C ILE A 328 -0.28 10.55 15.88
N ILE A 329 -1.53 10.86 16.20
CA ILE A 329 -2.55 11.34 15.26
C ILE A 329 -3.29 12.50 15.91
N ASP A 330 -3.28 13.67 15.26
CA ASP A 330 -3.92 14.90 15.73
C ASP A 330 -3.52 15.25 17.19
N GLY A 331 -2.23 15.08 17.52
CA GLY A 331 -1.67 15.35 18.85
C GLY A 331 -1.98 14.29 19.92
N ARG A 332 -2.58 13.16 19.55
CA ARG A 332 -2.90 12.06 20.47
C ARG A 332 -2.11 10.81 20.20
N VAL A 333 -1.79 10.07 21.27
CA VAL A 333 -0.98 8.85 21.21
C VAL A 333 -1.85 7.61 21.25
N TYR A 334 -1.65 6.72 20.27
CA TYR A 334 -2.40 5.48 20.11
C TYR A 334 -1.49 4.27 20.14
N ASP A 335 -1.89 3.21 20.86
CA ASP A 335 -1.21 1.91 20.84
C ASP A 335 -1.89 0.97 19.83
N LEU A 336 -1.20 0.70 18.72
CA LEU A 336 -1.68 -0.14 17.62
C LEU A 336 -1.16 -1.58 17.68
N THR A 337 -0.38 -1.94 18.70
CA THR A 337 0.34 -3.23 18.80
C THR A 337 -0.60 -4.44 18.61
N ARG A 338 -1.81 -4.38 19.15
CA ARG A 338 -2.80 -5.48 19.06
C ARG A 338 -3.73 -5.40 17.83
N TYR A 339 -3.68 -4.28 17.12
CA TYR A 339 -4.56 -4.00 15.99
C TYR A 339 -3.86 -4.20 14.64
N VAL A 340 -2.53 -4.18 14.61
CA VAL A 340 -1.74 -4.15 13.38
C VAL A 340 -2.04 -5.28 12.39
N ASP A 341 -2.25 -6.52 12.85
CA ASP A 341 -2.64 -7.66 12.01
C ASP A 341 -4.08 -7.60 11.47
N LYS A 342 -4.92 -6.73 12.06
CA LYS A 342 -6.34 -6.56 11.73
C LYS A 342 -6.59 -5.34 10.85
N HIS A 343 -5.56 -4.55 10.59
CA HIS A 343 -5.69 -3.33 9.81
C HIS A 343 -6.10 -3.67 8.37
N PRO A 344 -7.22 -3.11 7.84
CA PRO A 344 -7.69 -3.44 6.48
C PRO A 344 -6.72 -3.07 5.36
N GLY A 345 -5.81 -2.12 5.59
CA GLY A 345 -4.75 -1.81 4.64
C GLY A 345 -3.66 -2.89 4.59
N GLY A 346 -3.50 -3.67 5.66
CA GLY A 346 -2.35 -4.56 5.92
C GLY A 346 -1.43 -4.02 7.01
N HIS A 347 -0.44 -4.81 7.44
CA HIS A 347 0.43 -4.46 8.57
C HIS A 347 1.55 -3.47 8.21
N LEU A 348 2.11 -3.56 7.00
CA LEU A 348 3.29 -2.77 6.58
C LEU A 348 3.07 -1.26 6.73
N MET A 349 1.89 -0.75 6.38
CA MET A 349 1.55 0.67 6.47
C MET A 349 1.61 1.19 7.92
N ILE A 350 1.27 0.35 8.91
CA ILE A 350 1.36 0.72 10.33
C ILE A 350 2.80 0.60 10.82
N GLU A 351 3.50 -0.46 10.45
CA GLU A 351 4.90 -0.67 10.84
C GLU A 351 5.80 0.47 10.34
N ASN A 352 5.62 0.92 9.10
CA ASN A 352 6.38 2.03 8.53
C ASN A 352 6.12 3.38 9.23
N MET A 353 5.01 3.52 9.95
CA MET A 353 4.63 4.70 10.73
C MET A 353 4.90 4.57 12.23
N ALA A 354 5.43 3.42 12.68
CA ALA A 354 5.61 3.16 14.10
C ALA A 354 6.59 4.15 14.74
N GLY A 355 6.20 4.70 15.90
CA GLY A 355 6.96 5.70 16.64
C GLY A 355 6.85 7.14 16.13
N LYS A 356 5.96 7.43 15.17
CA LYS A 356 5.92 8.73 14.47
C LYS A 356 4.60 9.48 14.62
N ASP A 357 4.62 10.76 14.29
CA ASP A 357 3.41 11.50 13.92
C ASP A 357 3.00 11.12 12.50
N CYS A 358 1.87 10.45 12.38
CA CYS A 358 1.31 10.03 11.10
C CYS A 358 0.01 10.77 10.78
N THR A 359 -0.24 11.93 11.41
CA THR A 359 -1.46 12.73 11.24
C THR A 359 -1.80 12.97 9.76
N ASP A 360 -0.84 13.44 8.97
CA ASP A 360 -1.06 13.79 7.57
C ASP A 360 -1.32 12.56 6.70
N ALA A 361 -0.52 11.49 6.86
CA ALA A 361 -0.80 10.22 6.20
C ALA A 361 -2.20 9.72 6.60
N PHE A 362 -2.48 9.61 7.90
CA PHE A 362 -3.72 9.06 8.42
C PHE A 362 -4.96 9.84 7.96
N ALA A 363 -4.89 11.18 7.93
CA ALA A 363 -5.97 12.05 7.45
C ALA A 363 -6.33 11.84 5.98
N ASN A 364 -5.35 11.48 5.14
CA ASN A 364 -5.55 11.31 3.69
C ASN A 364 -6.06 9.92 3.30
N TYR A 365 -5.86 8.89 4.13
CA TYR A 365 -6.34 7.52 3.87
C TYR A 365 -7.64 7.13 4.60
N HIS A 366 -8.00 7.84 5.69
CA HIS A 366 -9.10 7.43 6.56
C HIS A 366 -10.27 8.42 6.61
N THR A 367 -11.49 7.89 6.54
CA THR A 367 -12.73 8.67 6.69
C THR A 367 -13.03 8.97 8.15
N ALA A 368 -13.95 9.92 8.40
CA ALA A 368 -14.40 10.30 9.74
C ALA A 368 -14.89 9.11 10.59
N ARG A 369 -15.44 8.07 9.95
CA ARG A 369 -15.88 6.84 10.62
C ARG A 369 -14.76 6.20 11.45
N VAL A 370 -13.53 6.23 10.95
CA VAL A 370 -12.37 5.64 11.62
C VAL A 370 -12.04 6.41 12.89
N TYR A 371 -12.06 7.74 12.82
CA TYR A 371 -11.88 8.64 13.96
C TYR A 371 -12.95 8.42 15.04
N LYS A 372 -14.21 8.25 14.64
CA LYS A 372 -15.34 8.10 15.57
C LYS A 372 -15.40 6.74 16.26
N HIS A 373 -15.04 5.65 15.57
CA HIS A 373 -15.36 4.30 16.04
C HIS A 373 -14.17 3.37 16.21
N MET A 374 -13.07 3.59 15.46
CA MET A 374 -11.92 2.66 15.48
C MET A 374 -10.77 3.20 16.33
N LEU A 375 -10.45 4.49 16.26
CA LEU A 375 -9.36 5.09 17.06
C LEU A 375 -9.60 5.13 18.58
N PRO A 376 -10.79 5.50 19.11
CA PRO A 376 -10.96 5.74 20.55
C PRO A 376 -10.57 4.58 21.48
N PRO A 377 -10.83 3.30 21.14
CA PRO A 377 -10.36 2.16 21.93
C PRO A 377 -8.83 2.01 22.04
N MET A 378 -8.06 2.63 21.14
CA MET A 378 -6.59 2.51 21.05
C MET A 378 -5.86 3.70 21.67
N LEU A 379 -6.59 4.72 22.15
CA LEU A 379 -6.04 5.93 22.74
C LEU A 379 -5.40 5.64 24.11
N ILE A 380 -4.15 6.08 24.28
CA ILE A 380 -3.40 5.92 25.53
C ILE A 380 -2.97 7.25 26.17
N GLY A 381 -2.93 8.35 25.41
CA GLY A 381 -2.54 9.66 25.93
C GLY A 381 -2.47 10.78 24.90
N GLU A 382 -1.81 11.87 25.26
CA GLU A 382 -1.58 13.08 24.46
C GLU A 382 -0.09 13.34 24.27
N ALA A 383 0.28 13.85 23.10
CA ALA A 383 1.65 14.24 22.79
C ALA A 383 1.87 15.72 23.14
N THR A 384 2.97 16.05 23.83
CA THR A 384 3.17 17.40 24.42
C THR A 384 4.05 18.36 23.60
N ASP A 385 4.86 17.84 22.69
CA ASP A 385 5.95 18.52 21.99
C ASP A 385 5.88 18.25 20.47
N VAL A 386 4.66 18.18 19.92
CA VAL A 386 4.42 18.07 18.48
C VAL A 386 4.60 19.44 17.83
N GLU A 387 5.66 19.59 17.03
CA GLU A 387 5.90 20.78 16.23
C GLU A 387 5.23 20.65 14.87
N VAL A 388 4.50 21.68 14.43
CA VAL A 388 3.88 21.72 13.10
C VAL A 388 4.42 22.92 12.32
N PRO A 389 5.38 22.71 11.39
CA PRO A 389 5.95 23.78 10.59
C PRO A 389 4.89 24.56 9.80
N PRO A 390 5.09 25.87 9.53
CA PRO A 390 4.11 26.69 8.79
C PRO A 390 3.70 26.11 7.43
N HIS A 391 4.64 25.47 6.72
CA HIS A 391 4.36 24.84 5.44
C HIS A 391 3.44 23.61 5.56
N VAL A 392 3.54 22.83 6.66
CA VAL A 392 2.63 21.73 6.95
C VAL A 392 1.24 22.27 7.28
N GLN A 393 1.15 23.38 8.01
CA GLN A 393 -0.13 24.02 8.32
C GLN A 393 -0.87 24.48 7.06
N ASP A 394 -0.16 25.11 6.12
CA ASP A 394 -0.74 25.52 4.83
C ASP A 394 -1.13 24.30 3.97
N PHE A 395 -0.33 23.23 3.99
CA PHE A 395 -0.71 21.96 3.34
C PHE A 395 -2.01 21.38 3.92
N ARG A 396 -2.12 21.31 5.26
CA ARG A 396 -3.34 20.87 5.94
C ARG A 396 -4.54 21.77 5.60
N ALA A 397 -4.31 23.07 5.43
CA ALA A 397 -5.34 24.02 4.99
C ALA A 397 -5.84 23.73 3.56
N ILE A 398 -4.98 23.28 2.63
CA ILE A 398 -5.42 22.83 1.30
C ILE A 398 -6.43 21.69 1.43
N ARG A 399 -6.14 20.67 2.25
CA ARG A 399 -7.08 19.55 2.44
C ARG A 399 -8.45 20.03 2.92
N GLN A 400 -8.47 20.96 3.88
CA GLN A 400 -9.70 21.56 4.39
C GLN A 400 -10.45 22.34 3.30
N GLU A 401 -9.72 23.05 2.43
CA GLU A 401 -10.31 23.78 1.31
C GLU A 401 -10.89 22.85 0.24
N LEU A 402 -10.21 21.74 -0.09
CA LEU A 402 -10.72 20.71 -1.00
C LEU A 402 -12.04 20.09 -0.48
N LEU A 403 -12.09 19.78 0.80
CA LEU A 403 -13.29 19.27 1.47
C LEU A 403 -14.40 20.32 1.46
N ARG A 404 -14.10 21.56 1.84
CA ARG A 404 -15.07 22.67 1.87
C ARG A 404 -15.69 22.93 0.50
N ARG A 405 -14.90 22.84 -0.58
CA ARG A 405 -15.38 22.93 -1.97
C ARG A 405 -16.13 21.68 -2.46
N GLY A 406 -16.22 20.64 -1.62
CA GLY A 406 -16.88 19.39 -1.96
C GLY A 406 -16.17 18.59 -3.05
N LEU A 407 -14.86 18.76 -3.21
CA LEU A 407 -14.08 18.05 -4.24
C LEU A 407 -13.80 16.58 -3.88
N PHE A 408 -13.99 16.20 -2.62
CA PHE A 408 -13.99 14.79 -2.21
C PHE A 408 -15.32 14.09 -2.47
N GLU A 409 -16.36 14.80 -2.92
CA GLU A 409 -17.64 14.18 -3.26
C GLU A 409 -17.60 13.69 -4.71
N THR A 410 -17.84 12.39 -4.92
CA THR A 410 -17.73 11.78 -6.24
C THR A 410 -18.89 12.18 -7.17
N ASP A 411 -18.59 12.81 -8.31
CA ASP A 411 -19.55 12.93 -9.40
C ASP A 411 -19.76 11.58 -10.11
N MET A 412 -20.86 10.90 -9.78
CA MET A 412 -21.23 9.62 -10.40
C MET A 412 -21.51 9.74 -11.90
N ARG A 413 -21.80 10.93 -12.43
CA ARG A 413 -21.98 11.13 -13.88
C ARG A 413 -20.67 10.95 -14.64
N PHE A 414 -19.54 11.32 -14.03
CA PHE A 414 -18.22 11.07 -14.59
C PHE A 414 -17.99 9.56 -14.75
N TYR A 415 -18.21 8.77 -13.70
CA TYR A 415 -18.03 7.31 -13.76
C TYR A 415 -19.03 6.61 -14.66
N ALA A 416 -20.28 7.09 -14.73
CA ALA A 416 -21.26 6.57 -15.68
C ALA A 416 -20.79 6.78 -17.14
N LYS A 417 -20.27 7.96 -17.48
CA LYS A 417 -19.67 8.22 -18.81
C LYS A 417 -18.47 7.31 -19.07
N MET A 418 -17.58 7.15 -18.10
CA MET A 418 -16.41 6.27 -18.24
C MET A 418 -16.81 4.81 -18.46
N ALA A 419 -17.82 4.33 -17.74
CA ALA A 419 -18.33 2.99 -17.90
C ALA A 419 -18.99 2.80 -19.28
N ALA A 420 -19.71 3.81 -19.82
CA ALA A 420 -20.27 3.76 -21.18
C ALA A 420 -19.17 3.65 -22.24
N TRP A 421 -18.10 4.41 -22.07
CA TRP A 421 -16.91 4.34 -22.93
C TRP A 421 -16.25 2.96 -22.89
N LEU A 422 -16.06 2.41 -21.69
CA LEU A 422 -15.47 1.08 -21.52
C LEU A 422 -16.30 -0.02 -22.17
N VAL A 423 -17.62 0.01 -22.01
CA VAL A 423 -18.53 -0.91 -22.69
C VAL A 423 -18.37 -0.80 -24.21
N SER A 424 -18.29 0.42 -24.73
CA SER A 424 -18.13 0.68 -26.17
C SER A 424 -16.79 0.15 -26.69
N LEU A 425 -15.68 0.40 -25.99
CA LEU A 425 -14.36 -0.11 -26.35
C LEU A 425 -14.31 -1.64 -26.30
N PHE A 426 -14.91 -2.24 -25.28
CA PHE A 426 -14.96 -3.70 -25.14
C PHE A 426 -15.73 -4.34 -26.30
N LEU A 427 -16.93 -3.86 -26.60
CA LEU A 427 -17.73 -4.37 -27.70
C LEU A 427 -17.06 -4.16 -29.06
N LEU A 428 -16.46 -2.98 -29.29
CA LEU A 428 -15.72 -2.70 -30.51
C LEU A 428 -14.52 -3.65 -30.66
N SER A 429 -13.77 -3.89 -29.58
CA SER A 429 -12.68 -4.85 -29.57
C SER A 429 -13.15 -6.26 -29.93
N LEU A 430 -14.27 -6.72 -29.36
CA LEU A 430 -14.82 -8.05 -29.66
C LEU A 430 -15.28 -8.14 -31.12
N TYR A 431 -15.99 -7.12 -31.61
CA TYR A 431 -16.42 -7.05 -33.00
C TYR A 431 -15.23 -7.10 -33.97
N LEU A 432 -14.19 -6.30 -33.72
CA LEU A 432 -12.99 -6.28 -34.55
C LEU A 432 -12.21 -7.60 -34.50
N SER A 433 -12.18 -8.26 -33.34
CA SER A 433 -11.40 -9.49 -33.13
C SER A 433 -12.11 -10.76 -33.62
N LEU A 434 -13.44 -10.79 -33.56
CA LEU A 434 -14.22 -12.01 -33.81
C LEU A 434 -15.27 -11.86 -34.92
N GLY A 435 -15.75 -10.64 -35.18
CA GLY A 435 -16.78 -10.36 -36.19
C GLY A 435 -16.22 -10.02 -37.58
N CYS A 436 -14.96 -9.63 -37.66
CA CYS A 436 -14.26 -9.34 -38.91
C CYS A 436 -13.45 -10.56 -39.36
N ALA A 437 -13.22 -10.72 -40.67
CA ALA A 437 -12.42 -11.83 -41.21
C ALA A 437 -10.95 -11.46 -41.49
N SER A 438 -10.56 -10.20 -41.26
CA SER A 438 -9.24 -9.68 -41.63
C SER A 438 -8.28 -9.69 -40.45
N GLY A 439 -7.09 -10.27 -40.60
CA GLY A 439 -6.04 -10.22 -39.58
C GLY A 439 -5.64 -8.80 -39.15
N LYS A 440 -5.74 -7.80 -40.04
CA LYS A 440 -5.53 -6.38 -39.67
C LYS A 440 -6.62 -5.88 -38.71
N ALA A 441 -7.86 -6.30 -38.92
CA ALA A 441 -8.96 -5.98 -38.01
C ALA A 441 -8.75 -6.67 -36.66
N HIS A 442 -8.24 -7.90 -36.62
CA HIS A 442 -7.91 -8.58 -35.37
C HIS A 442 -6.82 -7.84 -34.57
N LEU A 443 -5.74 -7.38 -35.23
CA LEU A 443 -4.70 -6.57 -34.57
C LEU A 443 -5.24 -5.21 -34.10
N ALA A 444 -6.14 -4.58 -34.86
CA ALA A 444 -6.84 -3.38 -34.41
C ALA A 444 -7.74 -3.67 -33.18
N GLY A 445 -8.44 -4.81 -33.19
CA GLY A 445 -9.22 -5.30 -32.05
C GLY A 445 -8.35 -5.48 -30.81
N ALA A 446 -7.16 -6.09 -30.94
CA ALA A 446 -6.18 -6.20 -29.86
C ALA A 446 -5.77 -4.83 -29.30
N ALA A 447 -5.47 -3.86 -30.17
CA ALA A 447 -5.11 -2.51 -29.73
C ALA A 447 -6.26 -1.84 -28.95
N VAL A 448 -7.50 -1.98 -29.42
CA VAL A 448 -8.70 -1.48 -28.72
C VAL A 448 -8.89 -2.19 -27.38
N MET A 449 -8.63 -3.50 -27.28
CA MET A 449 -8.63 -4.21 -25.99
C MET A 449 -7.58 -3.65 -25.02
N GLY A 450 -6.38 -3.34 -25.53
CA GLY A 450 -5.32 -2.72 -24.73
C GLY A 450 -5.75 -1.36 -24.16
N LEU A 451 -6.42 -0.52 -24.96
CA LEU A 451 -7.01 0.74 -24.52
C LEU A 451 -8.14 0.52 -23.50
N PHE A 452 -8.99 -0.49 -23.71
CA PHE A 452 -10.01 -0.87 -22.73
C PHE A 452 -9.38 -1.22 -21.38
N TRP A 453 -8.33 -2.03 -21.34
CA TRP A 453 -7.64 -2.37 -20.10
C TRP A 453 -6.94 -1.18 -19.44
N GLN A 454 -6.29 -0.31 -20.22
CA GLN A 454 -5.73 0.94 -19.70
C GLN A 454 -6.82 1.78 -19.01
N GLN A 455 -7.94 2.00 -19.68
CA GLN A 455 -9.03 2.83 -19.15
C GLN A 455 -9.71 2.18 -17.94
N LEU A 456 -9.89 0.86 -17.96
CA LEU A 456 -10.48 0.10 -16.86
C LEU A 456 -9.59 0.14 -15.62
N ALA A 457 -8.26 0.20 -15.80
CA ALA A 457 -7.32 0.29 -14.68
C ALA A 457 -7.54 1.58 -13.88
N GLY A 458 -7.94 2.67 -14.52
CA GLY A 458 -8.31 3.91 -13.81
C GLY A 458 -9.52 3.76 -12.89
N ILE A 459 -10.55 3.01 -13.30
CA ILE A 459 -11.71 2.72 -12.41
C ILE A 459 -11.28 1.81 -11.26
N GLY A 460 -10.53 0.75 -11.57
CA GLY A 460 -10.03 -0.18 -10.55
C GLY A 460 -9.11 0.51 -9.53
N HIS A 461 -8.27 1.41 -9.99
CA HIS A 461 -7.40 2.27 -9.16
C HIS A 461 -8.23 3.10 -8.17
N ASP A 462 -9.23 3.84 -8.66
CA ASP A 462 -10.05 4.70 -7.81
C ASP A 462 -10.85 3.88 -6.77
N GLN A 463 -11.36 2.70 -7.14
CA GLN A 463 -12.00 1.77 -6.21
C GLN A 463 -11.01 1.15 -5.22
N GLY A 464 -9.78 0.92 -5.67
CA GLY A 464 -8.65 0.51 -4.84
C GLY A 464 -8.43 1.47 -3.68
N HIS A 465 -8.51 2.77 -3.93
CA HIS A 465 -8.44 3.82 -2.90
C HIS A 465 -9.76 4.10 -2.17
N SER A 466 -10.82 3.35 -2.50
CA SER A 466 -12.19 3.60 -2.01
C SER A 466 -12.65 5.03 -2.29
N GLY A 467 -12.33 5.55 -3.47
CA GLY A 467 -12.61 6.92 -3.92
C GLY A 467 -13.84 7.06 -4.81
N ILE A 468 -14.62 5.98 -5.06
CA ILE A 468 -15.86 6.06 -5.84
C ILE A 468 -17.07 6.10 -4.92
N THR A 469 -17.35 5.01 -4.18
CA THR A 469 -18.50 4.97 -3.26
C THR A 469 -18.14 5.43 -1.85
N HIS A 470 -16.84 5.64 -1.58
CA HIS A 470 -16.28 5.96 -0.27
C HIS A 470 -16.55 4.90 0.82
N LYS A 471 -17.01 3.71 0.40
CA LYS A 471 -17.30 2.56 1.26
C LYS A 471 -16.38 1.40 0.90
N PHE A 472 -15.42 1.13 1.78
CA PHE A 472 -14.37 0.13 1.57
C PHE A 472 -14.90 -1.22 1.04
N HIS A 473 -15.92 -1.80 1.67
CA HIS A 473 -16.43 -3.11 1.27
C HIS A 473 -17.16 -3.10 -0.08
N VAL A 474 -17.86 -2.00 -0.39
CA VAL A 474 -18.60 -1.87 -1.66
C VAL A 474 -17.59 -1.71 -2.80
N ASP A 475 -16.66 -0.75 -2.69
CA ASP A 475 -15.64 -0.52 -3.72
C ASP A 475 -14.74 -1.75 -3.90
N HIS A 476 -14.36 -2.43 -2.81
CA HIS A 476 -13.53 -3.64 -2.89
C HIS A 476 -14.28 -4.76 -3.61
N GLN A 477 -15.54 -5.03 -3.28
CA GLN A 477 -16.32 -6.09 -3.95
C GLN A 477 -16.50 -5.81 -5.44
N ILE A 478 -16.85 -4.57 -5.81
CA ILE A 478 -17.00 -4.19 -7.21
C ILE A 478 -15.66 -4.37 -7.94
N CYS A 479 -14.56 -3.91 -7.34
CA CYS A 479 -13.24 -4.04 -7.96
C CYS A 479 -12.79 -5.51 -8.07
N SER A 480 -13.08 -6.35 -7.08
CA SER A 480 -12.84 -7.81 -7.15
C SER A 480 -13.65 -8.46 -8.27
N MET A 481 -14.85 -7.95 -8.60
CA MET A 481 -15.61 -8.41 -9.76
C MET A 481 -15.00 -7.92 -11.07
N LEU A 482 -14.49 -6.69 -11.15
CA LEU A 482 -13.82 -6.15 -12.36
C LEU A 482 -12.59 -6.95 -12.78
N VAL A 483 -12.03 -7.77 -11.88
CA VAL A 483 -10.98 -8.75 -12.19
C VAL A 483 -11.40 -9.69 -13.32
N CYS A 484 -12.69 -9.96 -13.53
CA CYS A 484 -13.14 -10.80 -14.65
C CYS A 484 -12.85 -10.18 -16.03
N PHE A 485 -12.65 -8.86 -16.10
CA PHE A 485 -12.26 -8.15 -17.31
C PHE A 485 -10.79 -7.73 -17.31
N MET A 486 -10.22 -7.47 -16.13
CA MET A 486 -8.86 -6.96 -15.98
C MET A 486 -7.81 -8.08 -15.85
N GLY A 487 -8.12 -9.17 -15.17
CA GLY A 487 -7.14 -10.20 -14.84
C GLY A 487 -6.02 -9.74 -13.91
N ILE A 488 -6.22 -8.70 -13.09
CA ILE A 488 -5.25 -8.24 -12.08
C ILE A 488 -5.96 -8.23 -10.73
N SER A 489 -5.33 -8.80 -9.70
CA SER A 489 -5.92 -8.92 -8.36
C SER A 489 -5.96 -7.59 -7.63
N VAL A 490 -7.12 -7.21 -7.06
CA VAL A 490 -7.20 -6.01 -6.23
C VAL A 490 -6.53 -6.21 -4.88
N CYS A 491 -6.52 -7.43 -4.36
CA CYS A 491 -5.78 -7.78 -3.15
C CYS A 491 -4.27 -7.55 -3.32
N TRP A 492 -3.68 -8.05 -4.40
CA TRP A 492 -2.27 -7.80 -4.72
C TRP A 492 -2.02 -6.31 -4.93
N TRP A 493 -2.83 -5.67 -5.76
CA TRP A 493 -2.67 -4.25 -6.08
C TRP A 493 -2.74 -3.40 -4.82
N LYS A 494 -3.71 -3.62 -3.92
CA LYS A 494 -3.84 -2.87 -2.65
C LYS A 494 -2.64 -3.08 -1.74
N ARG A 495 -2.19 -4.33 -1.56
CA ARG A 495 -1.02 -4.62 -0.70
C ARG A 495 0.21 -3.87 -1.21
N ASN A 496 0.47 -3.97 -2.51
CA ASN A 496 1.62 -3.38 -3.17
C ASN A 496 1.55 -1.85 -3.17
N HIS A 497 0.51 -1.32 -3.83
CA HIS A 497 0.34 0.09 -4.10
C HIS A 497 0.10 0.92 -2.83
N ASN A 498 -0.67 0.42 -1.85
CA ASN A 498 -0.86 1.17 -0.61
C ASN A 498 0.42 1.19 0.25
N THR A 499 1.30 0.19 0.13
CA THR A 499 2.62 0.25 0.77
C THR A 499 3.46 1.33 0.10
N HIS A 500 3.53 1.32 -1.24
CA HIS A 500 4.22 2.35 -2.02
C HIS A 500 3.77 3.78 -1.65
N HIS A 501 2.47 4.01 -1.53
CA HIS A 501 1.89 5.28 -1.10
C HIS A 501 2.40 5.81 0.27
N ILE A 502 2.78 4.92 1.19
CA ILE A 502 3.29 5.29 2.50
C ILE A 502 4.81 5.51 2.47
N VAL A 503 5.55 4.72 1.70
CA VAL A 503 7.02 4.73 1.68
C VAL A 503 7.62 4.96 0.28
N CYS A 504 6.95 5.75 -0.54
CA CYS A 504 7.27 5.95 -1.95
C CYS A 504 8.76 6.23 -2.18
N ASN A 505 9.42 5.45 -3.03
CA ASN A 505 10.85 5.45 -3.34
C ASN A 505 11.82 5.14 -2.18
N SER A 506 11.34 4.54 -1.08
CA SER A 506 12.21 3.94 -0.07
C SER A 506 12.87 2.67 -0.61
N ILE A 507 14.21 2.63 -0.62
CA ILE A 507 14.98 1.51 -1.19
C ILE A 507 14.62 0.19 -0.51
N GLU A 508 14.49 0.16 0.82
CA GLU A 508 14.23 -1.05 1.60
C GLU A 508 12.74 -1.41 1.71
N HIS A 509 11.85 -0.42 1.62
CA HIS A 509 10.46 -0.61 2.01
C HIS A 509 9.45 -0.51 0.86
N ASP A 510 9.80 0.12 -0.26
CA ASP A 510 8.90 0.31 -1.38
C ASP A 510 8.99 -0.82 -2.43
N PRO A 511 7.93 -1.62 -2.63
CA PRO A 511 7.94 -2.64 -3.68
C PRO A 511 8.02 -2.07 -5.11
N ASP A 512 7.56 -0.84 -5.34
CA ASP A 512 7.43 -0.24 -6.68
C ASP A 512 8.75 0.27 -7.26
N ILE A 513 9.87 0.11 -6.54
CA ILE A 513 11.22 0.35 -7.07
C ILE A 513 12.15 -0.87 -6.93
N GLN A 514 11.65 -1.98 -6.40
CA GLN A 514 12.41 -3.20 -6.12
C GLN A 514 12.29 -4.24 -7.25
N HIS A 515 12.54 -3.82 -8.48
CA HIS A 515 12.30 -4.62 -9.70
C HIS A 515 13.44 -5.55 -10.11
N MET A 516 14.45 -5.71 -9.26
CA MET A 516 15.55 -6.65 -9.49
C MET A 516 15.01 -8.09 -9.62
N PRO A 517 15.48 -8.88 -10.61
CA PRO A 517 16.65 -8.64 -11.47
C PRO A 517 16.37 -7.83 -12.75
N ALA A 518 15.13 -7.44 -13.05
CA ALA A 518 14.78 -6.87 -14.36
C ALA A 518 15.22 -5.41 -14.54
N LEU A 519 14.99 -4.56 -13.54
CA LEU A 519 15.27 -3.12 -13.58
C LEU A 519 15.77 -2.64 -12.21
N ALA A 520 16.56 -1.58 -12.20
CA ALA A 520 16.95 -0.83 -11.02
C ALA A 520 16.80 0.67 -11.28
N VAL A 521 16.18 1.39 -10.34
CA VAL A 521 15.89 2.82 -10.51
C VAL A 521 16.98 3.72 -9.91
N THR A 522 17.91 3.15 -9.14
CA THR A 522 18.97 3.93 -8.47
C THR A 522 20.26 3.12 -8.33
N PRO A 523 21.44 3.74 -8.54
CA PRO A 523 22.73 3.13 -8.24
C PRO A 523 22.90 2.72 -6.76
N GLU A 524 22.15 3.34 -5.85
CA GLU A 524 22.22 3.05 -4.40
C GLU A 524 21.89 1.59 -4.08
N ILE A 525 20.98 0.96 -4.86
CA ILE A 525 20.63 -0.46 -4.77
C ILE A 525 21.86 -1.36 -4.95
N PHE A 526 22.89 -0.87 -5.64
CA PHE A 526 24.11 -1.64 -5.83
C PHE A 526 25.06 -1.44 -4.68
N LYS A 527 25.09 -0.34 -3.94
CA LYS A 527 26.17 -0.10 -2.96
C LYS A 527 26.29 -1.21 -1.90
N LYS A 528 25.16 -1.75 -1.45
CA LYS A 528 25.11 -2.86 -0.48
C LYS A 528 23.84 -3.69 -0.68
N PRO A 529 23.86 -4.99 -0.37
CA PRO A 529 22.65 -5.77 -0.18
C PRO A 529 21.74 -5.13 0.87
N PHE A 530 20.44 -5.22 0.67
CA PHE A 530 19.46 -4.73 1.63
C PHE A 530 18.32 -5.71 1.79
N TRP A 531 17.69 -5.69 2.95
CA TRP A 531 16.50 -6.50 3.22
C TRP A 531 15.26 -5.77 2.71
N SER A 532 14.52 -6.37 1.80
CA SER A 532 13.20 -5.87 1.41
C SER A 532 12.20 -6.25 2.50
N THR A 533 11.61 -5.25 3.17
CA THR A 533 10.57 -5.53 4.18
C THR A 533 9.25 -5.98 3.55
N TYR A 534 9.01 -5.61 2.29
CA TYR A 534 7.80 -6.01 1.56
C TYR A 534 7.87 -7.47 1.10
N TYR A 535 8.95 -7.85 0.41
CA TYR A 535 9.14 -9.21 -0.11
C TYR A 535 9.70 -10.18 0.93
N ASN A 536 10.17 -9.66 2.07
CA ASN A 536 10.77 -10.43 3.15
C ASN A 536 11.97 -11.27 2.67
N GLU A 537 12.83 -10.64 1.86
CA GLU A 537 13.99 -11.26 1.23
C GLU A 537 15.16 -10.30 1.12
N LEU A 538 16.38 -10.86 1.08
CA LEU A 538 17.60 -10.10 0.82
C LEU A 538 17.70 -9.79 -0.68
N LYS A 539 17.68 -8.50 -1.03
CA LYS A 539 17.94 -8.01 -2.37
C LYS A 539 19.44 -7.78 -2.54
N ALA A 540 20.02 -8.43 -3.54
CA ALA A 540 21.43 -8.31 -3.90
C ALA A 540 21.59 -8.35 -5.42
N MET A 541 22.73 -7.88 -5.90
CA MET A 541 23.08 -7.89 -7.32
C MET A 541 23.70 -9.24 -7.71
N ASP A 542 22.96 -10.07 -8.44
CA ASP A 542 23.48 -11.31 -9.03
C ASP A 542 23.92 -11.13 -10.51
N ARG A 543 24.37 -12.21 -11.16
CA ARG A 543 24.84 -12.18 -12.56
C ARG A 543 23.72 -11.86 -13.55
N ILE A 544 22.50 -12.35 -13.30
CA ILE A 544 21.35 -12.12 -14.18
C ILE A 544 20.92 -10.67 -14.06
N ALA A 545 20.80 -10.17 -12.83
CA ALA A 545 20.47 -8.80 -12.55
C ALA A 545 21.51 -7.85 -13.15
N LYS A 546 22.81 -8.15 -13.00
CA LYS A 546 23.87 -7.34 -13.61
C LYS A 546 23.72 -7.28 -15.11
N PHE A 547 23.44 -8.41 -15.77
CA PHE A 547 23.22 -8.44 -17.21
C PHE A 547 22.00 -7.60 -17.60
N MET A 548 20.83 -7.87 -17.02
CA MET A 548 19.57 -7.21 -17.34
C MET A 548 19.63 -5.70 -17.11
N VAL A 549 20.06 -5.28 -15.90
CA VAL A 549 20.20 -3.87 -15.50
C VAL A 549 21.24 -3.16 -16.36
N SER A 550 22.32 -3.81 -16.76
CA SER A 550 23.31 -3.20 -17.66
C SER A 550 22.72 -2.74 -19.00
N TYR A 551 21.58 -3.29 -19.43
CA TYR A 551 20.90 -2.94 -20.68
C TYR A 551 19.49 -2.37 -20.46
N GLU A 552 19.10 -2.06 -19.23
CA GLU A 552 17.71 -1.71 -18.89
C GLU A 552 17.17 -0.48 -19.65
N HIS A 553 17.97 0.55 -19.90
CA HIS A 553 17.56 1.73 -20.68
C HIS A 553 17.20 1.40 -22.14
N ILE A 554 17.70 0.28 -22.68
CA ILE A 554 17.32 -0.24 -24.01
C ILE A 554 16.12 -1.18 -23.88
N LEU A 555 16.12 -2.02 -22.83
CA LEU A 555 15.09 -3.04 -22.60
C LEU A 555 13.80 -2.49 -21.98
N PHE A 556 13.80 -1.25 -21.49
CA PHE A 556 12.68 -0.65 -20.75
C PHE A 556 11.35 -0.77 -21.50
N TYR A 557 11.25 -0.24 -22.72
CA TYR A 557 10.00 -0.31 -23.48
C TYR A 557 9.60 -1.76 -23.85
N PRO A 558 10.51 -2.62 -24.35
CA PRO A 558 10.21 -4.05 -24.52
C PRO A 558 9.69 -4.74 -23.25
N ILE A 559 10.27 -4.46 -22.08
CA ILE A 559 9.82 -5.00 -20.79
C ILE A 559 8.42 -4.46 -20.48
N MET A 560 8.18 -3.15 -20.64
CA MET A 560 6.86 -2.55 -20.38
C MET A 560 5.75 -3.11 -21.29
N MET A 561 6.08 -3.49 -22.53
CA MET A 561 5.12 -4.13 -23.45
C MET A 561 4.61 -5.49 -22.95
N VAL A 562 5.40 -6.20 -22.13
CA VAL A 562 5.06 -7.54 -21.61
C VAL A 562 4.89 -7.56 -20.09
N ALA A 563 5.08 -6.42 -19.40
CA ALA A 563 5.03 -6.31 -17.94
C ALA A 563 3.70 -6.78 -17.34
N ARG A 564 2.61 -6.68 -18.10
CA ARG A 564 1.29 -7.17 -17.69
C ARG A 564 1.26 -8.67 -17.36
N PHE A 565 2.07 -9.50 -18.02
CA PHE A 565 2.16 -10.92 -17.68
C PHE A 565 2.75 -11.13 -16.27
N ASN A 566 3.70 -10.29 -15.86
CA ASN A 566 4.20 -10.31 -14.48
C ASN A 566 3.09 -9.92 -13.49
N LEU A 567 2.22 -8.97 -13.83
CA LEU A 567 1.08 -8.61 -12.96
C LEU A 567 0.11 -9.78 -12.75
N TYR A 568 -0.08 -10.64 -13.76
CA TYR A 568 -0.85 -11.87 -13.61
C TYR A 568 -0.18 -12.84 -12.64
N ALA A 569 1.11 -13.07 -12.79
CA ALA A 569 1.88 -13.93 -11.90
C ALA A 569 1.82 -13.43 -10.45
N GLN A 570 2.07 -12.14 -10.22
CA GLN A 570 2.03 -11.52 -8.90
C GLN A 570 0.63 -11.60 -8.27
N SER A 571 -0.41 -11.39 -9.08
CA SER A 571 -1.80 -11.54 -8.63
C SER A 571 -2.10 -12.95 -8.15
N LEU A 572 -1.70 -13.97 -8.91
CA LEU A 572 -1.90 -15.37 -8.53
C LEU A 572 -1.08 -15.75 -7.30
N ILE A 573 0.19 -15.32 -7.23
CA ILE A 573 1.06 -15.53 -6.06
C ILE A 573 0.37 -14.99 -4.80
N GLN A 574 -0.16 -13.77 -4.83
CA GLN A 574 -0.87 -13.20 -3.68
C GLN A 574 -2.16 -13.97 -3.36
N LEU A 575 -2.96 -14.33 -4.37
CA LEU A 575 -4.22 -15.03 -4.15
C LEU A 575 -4.02 -16.44 -3.55
N PHE A 576 -2.90 -17.11 -3.88
CA PHE A 576 -2.52 -18.41 -3.31
C PHE A 576 -1.68 -18.31 -2.02
N ALA A 577 -1.21 -17.12 -1.64
CA ALA A 577 -0.50 -16.92 -0.38
C ALA A 577 -1.38 -17.26 0.83
N LYS A 578 -0.77 -17.67 1.94
CA LYS A 578 -1.49 -18.09 3.17
C LYS A 578 -2.09 -16.93 3.98
N GLU A 579 -1.80 -15.69 3.62
CA GLU A 579 -2.25 -14.50 4.35
C GLU A 579 -3.78 -14.33 4.30
N PRO A 580 -4.40 -13.67 5.29
CA PRO A 580 -5.82 -13.34 5.24
C PRO A 580 -6.08 -12.25 4.19
N LEU A 581 -6.93 -12.55 3.19
CA LEU A 581 -7.32 -11.59 2.14
C LEU A 581 -8.83 -11.39 2.10
N HIS A 582 -9.25 -10.16 1.82
CA HIS A 582 -10.65 -9.84 1.58
C HIS A 582 -11.11 -10.46 0.25
N TYR A 583 -12.27 -11.11 0.25
CA TYR A 583 -12.93 -11.62 -0.96
C TYR A 583 -12.08 -12.53 -1.88
N ARG A 584 -11.05 -13.22 -1.35
CA ARG A 584 -10.17 -14.15 -2.10
C ARG A 584 -10.93 -15.07 -3.06
N LYS A 585 -12.02 -15.68 -2.59
CA LYS A 585 -12.83 -16.61 -3.40
C LYS A 585 -13.46 -15.91 -4.62
N THR A 586 -13.97 -14.70 -4.43
CA THR A 586 -14.55 -13.88 -5.50
C THR A 586 -13.49 -13.57 -6.55
N GLU A 587 -12.29 -13.16 -6.14
CA GLU A 587 -11.20 -12.86 -7.07
C GLU A 587 -10.69 -14.11 -7.80
N LEU A 588 -10.55 -15.26 -7.13
CA LEU A 588 -10.18 -16.51 -7.79
C LEU A 588 -11.20 -16.91 -8.86
N CYS A 589 -12.50 -16.80 -8.56
CA CYS A 589 -13.55 -17.03 -9.55
C CYS A 589 -13.48 -16.03 -10.70
N ALA A 590 -13.29 -14.74 -10.42
CA ALA A 590 -13.16 -13.70 -11.43
C ALA A 590 -11.92 -13.91 -12.32
N PHE A 591 -10.79 -14.32 -11.75
CA PHE A 591 -9.58 -14.71 -12.48
C PHE A 591 -9.80 -15.91 -13.40
N ALA A 592 -10.50 -16.93 -12.92
CA ALA A 592 -10.84 -18.10 -13.74
C ALA A 592 -11.71 -17.66 -14.93
N ILE A 593 -12.73 -16.82 -14.70
CA ILE A 593 -13.56 -16.25 -15.76
C ILE A 593 -12.68 -15.49 -16.77
N TYR A 594 -11.79 -14.62 -16.28
CA TYR A 594 -10.89 -13.82 -17.12
C TYR A 594 -10.08 -14.70 -18.08
N PHE A 595 -9.33 -15.66 -17.53
CA PHE A 595 -8.49 -16.54 -18.35
C PHE A 595 -9.31 -17.43 -19.29
N CYS A 596 -10.49 -17.89 -18.87
CA CYS A 596 -11.37 -18.67 -19.74
C CYS A 596 -11.84 -17.88 -20.96
N TRP A 597 -12.33 -16.64 -20.80
CA TRP A 597 -12.83 -15.89 -21.96
C TRP A 597 -11.70 -15.36 -22.83
N ILE A 598 -10.55 -15.00 -22.26
CA ILE A 598 -9.36 -14.63 -23.04
C ILE A 598 -8.84 -15.81 -23.84
N ALA A 599 -8.69 -16.99 -23.23
CA ALA A 599 -8.28 -18.19 -23.94
C ALA A 599 -9.24 -18.51 -25.07
N ASN A 600 -10.55 -18.43 -24.82
CA ASN A 600 -11.57 -18.67 -25.84
C ASN A 600 -11.48 -17.66 -27.01
N LEU A 601 -11.31 -16.37 -26.71
CA LEU A 601 -11.15 -15.33 -27.72
C LEU A 601 -9.94 -15.62 -28.62
N VAL A 602 -8.77 -15.83 -28.02
CA VAL A 602 -7.52 -15.93 -28.79
C VAL A 602 -7.39 -17.27 -29.53
N LEU A 603 -8.01 -18.34 -29.02
CA LEU A 603 -8.09 -19.64 -29.69
C LEU A 603 -9.15 -19.66 -30.81
N SER A 604 -10.06 -18.69 -30.83
CA SER A 604 -11.04 -18.53 -31.93
C SER A 604 -10.47 -17.78 -33.13
N LEU A 605 -9.24 -17.25 -33.03
CA LEU A 605 -8.59 -16.54 -34.14
C LEU A 605 -8.10 -17.53 -35.21
N PRO A 606 -8.09 -17.15 -36.51
CA PRO A 606 -7.90 -18.10 -37.60
C PRO A 606 -6.54 -18.80 -37.67
N SER A 607 -5.50 -18.22 -37.06
CA SER A 607 -4.13 -18.70 -37.15
C SER A 607 -3.32 -18.37 -35.90
N TRP A 608 -2.29 -19.19 -35.63
CA TRP A 608 -1.38 -18.95 -34.50
C TRP A 608 -0.65 -17.61 -34.58
N SER A 609 -0.30 -17.13 -35.78
CA SER A 609 0.32 -15.81 -35.94
C SER A 609 -0.63 -14.68 -35.52
N GLU A 610 -1.92 -14.81 -35.79
CA GLU A 610 -2.94 -13.86 -35.35
C GLU A 610 -3.20 -13.97 -33.84
N THR A 611 -3.25 -15.19 -33.29
CA THR A 611 -3.32 -15.43 -31.84
C THR A 611 -2.17 -14.73 -31.09
N PHE A 612 -0.93 -15.00 -31.49
CA PHE A 612 0.24 -14.39 -30.84
C PHE A 612 0.31 -12.87 -31.11
N GLY A 613 -0.01 -12.43 -32.32
CA GLY A 613 -0.07 -11.02 -32.67
C GLY A 613 -1.10 -10.25 -31.84
N TRP A 614 -2.29 -10.83 -31.65
CA TRP A 614 -3.36 -10.26 -30.83
C TRP A 614 -2.92 -10.14 -29.36
N LEU A 615 -2.33 -11.20 -28.81
CA LEU A 615 -1.81 -11.18 -27.43
C LEU A 615 -0.74 -10.10 -27.25
N LEU A 616 0.28 -10.08 -28.11
CA LEU A 616 1.37 -9.11 -27.99
C LEU A 616 0.89 -7.67 -28.15
N VAL A 617 0.03 -7.38 -29.13
CA VAL A 617 -0.45 -6.00 -29.37
C VAL A 617 -1.35 -5.52 -28.23
N SER A 618 -2.30 -6.35 -27.77
CA SER A 618 -3.21 -5.96 -26.68
C SER A 618 -2.46 -5.66 -25.38
N HIS A 619 -1.46 -6.48 -25.05
CA HIS A 619 -0.64 -6.30 -23.86
C HIS A 619 0.30 -5.10 -24.03
N ALA A 620 0.93 -4.93 -25.19
CA ALA A 620 1.81 -3.79 -25.47
C ALA A 620 1.09 -2.45 -25.38
N VAL A 621 -0.12 -2.34 -25.95
CA VAL A 621 -0.92 -1.10 -25.86
C VAL A 621 -1.34 -0.82 -24.43
N SER A 622 -1.77 -1.83 -23.67
CA SER A 622 -2.01 -1.66 -22.22
C SER A 622 -0.73 -1.31 -21.43
N GLY A 623 0.43 -1.71 -21.94
CA GLY A 623 1.76 -1.43 -21.42
C GLY A 623 2.11 0.06 -21.35
N LEU A 624 1.46 0.90 -22.16
CA LEU A 624 1.63 2.36 -22.12
C LEU A 624 1.30 2.95 -20.74
N LEU A 625 0.35 2.35 -20.02
CA LEU A 625 0.04 2.73 -18.65
C LEU A 625 1.22 2.50 -17.69
N HIS A 626 1.96 1.41 -17.87
CA HIS A 626 3.12 1.11 -17.04
C HIS A 626 4.23 2.14 -17.27
N VAL A 627 4.47 2.50 -18.54
CA VAL A 627 5.42 3.58 -18.88
C VAL A 627 5.04 4.86 -18.14
N GLN A 628 3.76 5.25 -18.16
CA GLN A 628 3.29 6.44 -17.48
C GLN A 628 3.57 6.42 -15.97
N ILE A 629 3.28 5.31 -15.30
CA ILE A 629 3.49 5.16 -13.85
C ILE A 629 4.99 5.11 -13.51
N CYS A 630 5.81 4.42 -14.31
CA CYS A 630 7.25 4.41 -14.11
C CYS A 630 7.83 5.83 -14.25
N CYS A 631 7.38 6.58 -15.26
CA CYS A 631 7.88 7.94 -15.51
C CYS A 631 7.64 8.90 -14.35
N SER A 632 6.58 8.71 -13.57
CA SER A 632 6.27 9.61 -12.46
C SER A 632 7.04 9.32 -11.18
N HIS A 633 7.78 8.20 -11.11
CA HIS A 633 8.44 7.74 -9.88
C HIS A 633 9.94 7.44 -10.07
N PHE A 634 10.32 6.78 -11.18
CA PHE A 634 11.65 6.18 -11.33
C PHE A 634 12.78 7.20 -11.38
N SER A 635 12.54 8.39 -11.92
CA SER A 635 13.55 9.46 -11.97
C SER A 635 13.48 10.42 -10.79
N MET A 636 12.59 10.16 -9.83
CA MET A 636 12.43 10.97 -8.62
C MET A 636 13.42 10.54 -7.53
N GLU A 637 13.49 11.31 -6.44
CA GLU A 637 14.43 11.03 -5.36
C GLU A 637 14.15 9.66 -4.72
N THR A 638 15.22 8.92 -4.43
CA THR A 638 15.18 7.67 -3.64
C THR A 638 15.87 7.90 -2.31
N TYR A 639 15.39 7.26 -1.25
CA TYR A 639 15.97 7.40 0.09
C TYR A 639 16.09 6.04 0.80
N HIS A 640 16.92 6.00 1.84
CA HIS A 640 17.12 4.82 2.68
C HIS A 640 16.26 4.89 3.95
N GLY A 641 15.79 3.72 4.39
CA GLY A 641 14.98 3.59 5.60
C GLY A 641 13.61 4.22 5.45
N HIS A 642 13.01 4.62 6.58
CA HIS A 642 11.67 5.22 6.61
C HIS A 642 11.76 6.75 6.56
N ALA A 643 10.85 7.43 5.85
CA ALA A 643 10.73 8.89 5.86
C ALA A 643 9.94 9.41 7.07
N TYR A 644 9.80 10.74 7.20
CA TYR A 644 8.99 11.44 8.22
C TYR A 644 9.60 11.43 9.61
N ASN A 645 10.90 11.71 9.71
CA ASN A 645 11.63 11.75 10.98
C ASN A 645 12.00 13.17 11.43
N GLY A 646 11.67 14.20 10.66
CA GLY A 646 11.92 15.61 10.94
C GLY A 646 11.29 16.56 9.91
N ALA A 647 11.67 17.84 9.99
CA ALA A 647 11.05 18.91 9.20
C ALA A 647 11.37 18.83 7.69
N ASP A 648 12.56 18.34 7.33
CA ASP A 648 13.02 18.27 5.92
C ASP A 648 12.47 17.05 5.16
N ASP A 649 11.89 16.09 5.88
CA ASP A 649 11.32 14.85 5.34
C ASP A 649 9.86 14.64 5.78
N GLU A 650 9.14 15.73 6.08
CA GLU A 650 7.70 15.75 6.36
C GLU A 650 6.86 15.02 5.30
N TRP A 651 5.65 14.57 5.69
CA TRP A 651 4.87 13.65 4.85
C TRP A 651 4.67 14.13 3.42
N TYR A 652 4.08 15.32 3.28
CA TYR A 652 3.77 15.87 1.97
C TYR A 652 5.03 16.31 1.19
N ILE A 653 6.13 16.65 1.88
CA ILE A 653 7.43 16.99 1.25
C ILE A 653 8.03 15.75 0.60
N THR A 654 8.03 14.62 1.31
CA THR A 654 8.54 13.37 0.73
C THR A 654 7.73 12.97 -0.49
N GLN A 655 6.38 13.04 -0.45
CA GLN A 655 5.56 12.74 -1.63
C GLN A 655 5.89 13.67 -2.82
N LEU A 656 6.21 14.95 -2.57
CA LEU A 656 6.66 15.89 -3.61
C LEU A 656 8.06 15.56 -4.17
N LYS A 657 8.95 15.01 -3.34
CA LYS A 657 10.31 14.62 -3.74
C LYS A 657 10.34 13.30 -4.52
N THR A 658 9.39 12.41 -4.23
CA THR A 658 9.39 11.03 -4.74
C THR A 658 8.40 10.79 -5.87
N THR A 659 7.55 11.78 -6.19
CA THR A 659 6.60 11.74 -7.30
C THR A 659 6.64 13.00 -8.16
N MET A 660 6.21 12.91 -9.42
CA MET A 660 6.07 14.06 -10.30
C MET A 660 4.78 14.05 -11.10
N ASN A 661 4.39 15.24 -11.57
CA ASN A 661 3.28 15.40 -12.50
C ASN A 661 3.73 15.54 -13.95
N PHE A 662 2.78 15.39 -14.88
CA PHE A 662 3.00 15.76 -16.28
C PHE A 662 2.16 16.97 -16.66
N ASP A 663 2.81 18.03 -17.15
CA ASP A 663 2.09 19.19 -17.68
C ASP A 663 1.42 18.82 -19.01
N THR A 664 0.10 18.63 -18.95
CA THR A 664 -0.70 18.16 -20.07
C THR A 664 -2.01 18.96 -20.18
N PRO A 665 -2.45 19.26 -21.42
CA PRO A 665 -3.72 19.94 -21.64
C PRO A 665 -4.91 19.05 -21.20
N PRO A 666 -6.03 19.63 -20.77
CA PRO A 666 -7.20 18.87 -20.26
C PRO A 666 -7.74 17.79 -21.19
N VAL A 667 -7.58 17.93 -22.51
CA VAL A 667 -8.00 16.91 -23.48
C VAL A 667 -7.27 15.57 -23.30
N LEU A 668 -6.04 15.59 -22.75
CA LEU A 668 -5.26 14.38 -22.47
C LEU A 668 -5.60 13.75 -21.11
N ASP A 669 -6.50 14.34 -20.31
CA ASP A 669 -6.92 13.75 -19.03
C ASP A 669 -7.56 12.38 -19.22
N TRP A 670 -8.29 12.20 -20.32
CA TRP A 670 -8.87 10.92 -20.69
C TRP A 670 -7.78 9.87 -20.99
N VAL A 671 -6.71 10.25 -21.68
CA VAL A 671 -5.61 9.34 -22.01
C VAL A 671 -4.84 8.95 -20.75
N HIS A 672 -4.50 9.93 -19.92
CA HIS A 672 -3.68 9.71 -18.73
C HIS A 672 -4.46 9.21 -17.52
N ILE A 673 -5.79 9.10 -17.63
CA ILE A 673 -6.69 8.52 -16.63
C ILE A 673 -6.59 9.13 -15.22
N GLY A 674 -6.09 10.36 -15.09
CA GLY A 674 -5.85 11.06 -13.82
C GLY A 674 -4.44 10.84 -13.24
N LEU A 675 -3.70 9.86 -13.75
CA LEU A 675 -2.37 9.46 -13.27
C LEU A 675 -1.23 10.32 -13.83
N GLN A 676 -1.54 11.43 -14.48
CA GLN A 676 -0.62 12.54 -14.76
C GLN A 676 -0.49 13.49 -13.55
N PHE A 677 -1.35 13.34 -12.55
CA PHE A 677 -1.37 14.13 -11.31
C PHE A 677 -0.92 13.28 -10.11
N GLN A 678 0.27 12.66 -10.21
CA GLN A 678 0.77 11.73 -9.20
C GLN A 678 1.08 12.42 -7.87
N ILE A 679 1.53 13.68 -7.90
CA ILE A 679 1.73 14.46 -6.68
C ILE A 679 0.40 14.55 -5.92
N GLU A 680 -0.67 15.07 -6.52
CA GLU A 680 -1.95 15.22 -5.83
C GLU A 680 -2.60 13.87 -5.54
N HIS A 681 -2.35 12.87 -6.39
CA HIS A 681 -2.81 11.52 -6.14
C HIS A 681 -2.20 10.95 -4.86
N HIS A 682 -0.89 11.07 -4.67
CA HIS A 682 -0.19 10.62 -3.45
C HIS A 682 -0.56 11.46 -2.22
N LEU A 683 -0.76 12.76 -2.40
CA LEU A 683 -1.20 13.65 -1.33
C LEU A 683 -2.65 13.40 -0.90
N PHE A 684 -3.52 13.04 -1.85
CA PHE A 684 -4.97 12.85 -1.61
C PHE A 684 -5.51 11.61 -2.35
N PRO A 685 -5.12 10.37 -1.98
CA PRO A 685 -5.45 9.17 -2.78
C PRO A 685 -6.94 8.88 -2.89
N ARG A 686 -7.73 9.34 -1.91
CA ARG A 686 -9.19 9.21 -1.89
C ARG A 686 -9.91 10.29 -2.71
N LEU A 687 -9.20 11.32 -3.18
CA LEU A 687 -9.80 12.38 -3.98
C LEU A 687 -10.21 11.81 -5.34
N PRO A 688 -11.48 11.96 -5.74
CA PRO A 688 -11.92 11.48 -7.06
C PRO A 688 -11.09 12.10 -8.17
N ARG A 689 -10.57 11.27 -9.09
CA ARG A 689 -9.56 11.70 -10.07
C ARG A 689 -9.97 12.85 -10.99
N HIS A 690 -11.27 13.06 -11.21
CA HIS A 690 -11.78 14.18 -12.00
C HIS A 690 -11.56 15.55 -11.32
N ASN A 691 -11.16 15.56 -10.04
CA ASN A 691 -10.88 16.76 -9.26
C ASN A 691 -9.37 17.00 -9.02
N LEU A 692 -8.48 16.09 -9.43
CA LEU A 692 -7.03 16.20 -9.22
C LEU A 692 -6.44 17.46 -9.89
N ARG A 693 -6.96 17.83 -11.05
CA ARG A 693 -6.53 19.05 -11.76
C ARG A 693 -6.81 20.33 -10.96
N GLU A 694 -7.89 20.38 -10.18
CA GLU A 694 -8.19 21.50 -9.28
C GLU A 694 -7.31 21.45 -8.04
N ALA A 695 -7.09 20.26 -7.46
CA ALA A 695 -6.16 20.09 -6.34
C ALA A 695 -4.74 20.56 -6.68
N ARG A 696 -4.28 20.27 -7.90
CA ARG A 696 -2.98 20.71 -8.42
C ARG A 696 -2.78 22.21 -8.30
N LYS A 697 -3.80 23.01 -8.60
CA LYS A 697 -3.68 24.47 -8.53
C LYS A 697 -3.36 24.93 -7.11
N LEU A 698 -4.04 24.36 -6.13
CA LEU A 698 -3.86 24.70 -4.72
C LEU A 698 -2.50 24.23 -4.18
N VAL A 699 -2.09 23.01 -4.52
CA VAL A 699 -0.77 22.47 -4.10
C VAL A 699 0.37 23.32 -4.66
N LYS A 700 0.29 23.72 -5.94
CA LYS A 700 1.31 24.60 -6.57
C LYS A 700 1.42 25.95 -5.88
N GLU A 701 0.31 26.53 -5.41
CA GLU A 701 0.33 27.81 -4.68
C GLU A 701 1.08 27.69 -3.35
N VAL A 702 0.86 26.61 -2.59
CA VAL A 702 1.59 26.38 -1.33
C VAL A 702 3.06 26.07 -1.58
N CYS A 703 3.38 25.26 -2.59
CA CYS A 703 4.77 25.00 -2.96
C CYS A 703 5.50 26.30 -3.32
N LYS A 704 4.84 27.17 -4.11
CA LYS A 704 5.38 28.50 -4.46
C LYS A 704 5.56 29.41 -3.23
N LYS A 705 4.59 29.41 -2.30
CA LYS A 705 4.64 30.23 -1.08
C LYS A 705 5.85 29.90 -0.21
N HIS A 706 6.19 28.62 -0.09
CA HIS A 706 7.26 28.12 0.78
C HIS A 706 8.57 27.79 0.04
N ASN A 707 8.67 28.15 -1.25
CA ASN A 707 9.84 27.85 -2.08
C ASN A 707 10.18 26.34 -2.14
N ILE A 708 9.15 25.50 -2.17
CA ILE A 708 9.27 24.05 -2.32
C ILE A 708 9.23 23.72 -3.81
N HIS A 709 10.14 22.85 -4.25
CA HIS A 709 10.17 22.42 -5.64
C HIS A 709 8.95 21.56 -5.96
N TYR A 710 8.28 21.88 -7.07
CA TYR A 710 7.15 21.12 -7.61
C TYR A 710 7.54 20.66 -9.01
N HIS A 711 7.86 19.37 -9.15
CA HIS A 711 8.37 18.82 -10.41
C HIS A 711 7.23 18.46 -11.36
N GLU A 712 7.22 19.12 -12.52
CA GLU A 712 6.15 18.95 -13.50
C GLU A 712 6.65 19.16 -14.94
N PRO A 713 7.43 18.20 -15.47
CA PRO A 713 7.84 18.23 -16.87
C PRO A 713 6.69 17.92 -17.83
N GLY A 714 6.88 18.22 -19.11
CA GLY A 714 6.03 17.65 -20.16
C GLY A 714 6.26 16.14 -20.31
N PHE A 715 5.29 15.39 -20.84
CA PHE A 715 5.34 13.93 -20.90
C PHE A 715 6.60 13.36 -21.61
N PHE A 716 7.05 14.00 -22.70
CA PHE A 716 8.28 13.60 -23.39
C PHE A 716 9.53 13.83 -22.56
N GLN A 717 9.57 14.95 -21.83
CA GLN A 717 10.68 15.29 -20.95
C GLN A 717 10.76 14.32 -19.77
N ALA A 718 9.61 13.93 -19.18
CA ALA A 718 9.55 12.89 -18.15
C ALA A 718 10.09 11.54 -18.63
N ASN A 719 9.77 11.14 -19.87
CA ASN A 719 10.33 9.93 -20.47
C ASN A 719 11.86 10.03 -20.63
N LEU A 720 12.37 11.18 -21.06
CA LEU A 720 13.81 11.41 -21.16
C LEU A 720 14.50 11.30 -19.80
N GLU A 721 13.95 11.91 -18.76
CA GLU A 721 14.46 11.82 -17.38
C GLU A 721 14.48 10.39 -16.87
N THR A 722 13.42 9.62 -17.16
CA THR A 722 13.32 8.19 -16.83
C THR A 722 14.42 7.38 -17.52
N LEU A 723 14.60 7.56 -18.84
CA LEU A 723 15.64 6.87 -19.59
C LEU A 723 17.05 7.26 -19.12
N GLN A 724 17.26 8.52 -18.75
CA GLN A 724 18.52 8.98 -18.16
C GLN A 724 18.76 8.37 -16.78
N CYS A 725 17.71 8.21 -15.97
CA CYS A 725 17.78 7.53 -14.68
C CYS A 725 18.23 6.07 -14.86
N LEU A 726 17.51 5.33 -15.70
CA LEU A 726 17.81 3.94 -16.06
C LEU A 726 19.19 3.80 -16.72
N TRP A 727 19.63 4.79 -17.51
CA TRP A 727 20.98 4.76 -18.07
C TRP A 727 22.06 4.93 -17.00
N ARG A 728 21.85 5.80 -15.99
CA ARG A 728 22.78 5.98 -14.87
C ARG A 728 22.89 4.69 -14.04
N ALA A 729 21.78 4.07 -13.70
CA ALA A 729 21.76 2.78 -13.00
C ALA A 729 22.43 1.67 -13.85
N ALA A 730 22.12 1.58 -15.14
CA ALA A 730 22.81 0.67 -16.07
C ALA A 730 24.33 0.86 -16.10
N LYS A 731 24.82 2.10 -16.11
CA LYS A 731 26.26 2.41 -16.09
C LYS A 731 26.90 1.97 -14.77
N ALA A 732 26.26 2.24 -13.65
CA ALA A 732 26.72 1.81 -12.33
C ALA A 732 26.78 0.27 -12.24
N ALA A 733 25.77 -0.44 -12.75
CA ALA A 733 25.74 -1.90 -12.79
C ALA A 733 26.88 -2.49 -13.64
N ARG A 734 27.24 -1.85 -14.77
CA ARG A 734 28.39 -2.26 -15.60
C ARG A 734 29.72 -2.09 -14.87
N SER A 735 29.88 -1.01 -14.10
CA SER A 735 31.10 -0.74 -13.35
C SER A 735 31.23 -1.53 -12.05
N ALA A 736 30.14 -2.08 -11.50
CA ALA A 736 30.15 -2.84 -10.26
C ALA A 736 31.08 -4.07 -10.37
N LYS A 737 32.07 -4.19 -9.49
CA LYS A 737 33.02 -5.32 -9.48
C LYS A 737 32.53 -6.46 -8.59
N ARG A 738 33.09 -7.65 -8.81
CA ARG A 738 32.84 -8.83 -7.96
C ARG A 738 33.35 -8.59 -6.54
N GLY A 739 32.52 -8.80 -5.53
CA GLY A 739 32.83 -8.55 -4.12
C GLY A 739 32.51 -7.13 -3.62
N GLU A 740 32.44 -6.13 -4.51
CA GLU A 740 31.76 -4.86 -4.22
C GLU A 740 30.24 -5.13 -4.26
N SER A 741 29.44 -4.30 -3.57
CA SER A 741 28.00 -4.25 -3.86
C SER A 741 27.20 -5.52 -3.55
N GLY A 742 27.78 -6.47 -2.81
CA GLY A 742 27.16 -7.78 -2.58
C GLY A 742 27.02 -8.64 -3.83
N PHE A 743 27.90 -8.45 -4.82
CA PHE A 743 28.03 -9.33 -5.98
C PHE A 743 28.55 -10.70 -5.53
N TYR A 744 27.64 -11.53 -5.01
CA TYR A 744 27.85 -12.93 -4.69
C TYR A 744 27.07 -13.78 -5.68
N GLU A 745 27.63 -14.95 -6.03
CA GLU A 745 26.90 -15.98 -6.74
C GLU A 745 25.66 -16.33 -5.90
N SER A 746 24.47 -16.31 -6.49
CA SER A 746 23.26 -16.65 -5.74
C SER A 746 23.37 -18.10 -5.27
N CYS A 747 22.84 -18.43 -4.09
CA CYS A 747 22.81 -19.82 -3.62
C CYS A 747 22.11 -20.76 -4.62
N LEU A 748 21.22 -20.22 -5.46
CA LEU A 748 20.57 -20.94 -6.55
C LEU A 748 21.56 -21.26 -7.68
N TRP A 749 22.43 -20.32 -8.06
CA TRP A 749 23.49 -20.55 -9.05
C TRP A 749 24.54 -21.51 -8.52
N ASP A 750 24.94 -21.38 -7.25
CA ASP A 750 25.86 -22.33 -6.63
C ASP A 750 25.22 -23.72 -6.54
N GLY A 751 23.95 -23.82 -6.14
CA GLY A 751 23.20 -25.09 -6.11
C GLY A 751 23.02 -25.74 -7.49
N LEU A 752 22.82 -24.94 -8.54
CA LEU A 752 22.70 -25.42 -9.93
C LEU A 752 24.05 -25.81 -10.56
N ASN A 753 25.18 -25.34 -10.01
CA ASN A 753 26.53 -25.60 -10.53
C ASN A 753 27.42 -26.33 -9.52
N LEU A 754 26.82 -27.01 -8.53
CA LEU A 754 27.55 -28.00 -7.75
C LEU A 754 27.97 -29.12 -8.71
N ASN A 755 29.28 -29.35 -8.81
CA ASN A 755 29.81 -30.57 -9.43
C ASN A 755 29.49 -31.74 -8.48
N GLY A 756 28.30 -32.31 -8.66
CA GLY A 756 27.82 -33.52 -7.99
C GLY A 756 26.80 -34.21 -8.88
#